data_AF-A0A4V1D1U4-F1
#
_entry.id   AF-A0A4V1D1U4-F1
#
_cell.length_a   1.000
_cell.length_b   1.000
_cell.length_c   1.000
_cell.angle_alpha   90.00
_cell.angle_beta   90.00
_cell.angle_gamma   90.00
#
_symmetry.space_group_name_H-M   'P 1'
#
loop_
_entity.id
_entity.type
_entity.pdbx_description
1 polymer ?
#
loop_
_entity_poly.entity_id
_entity_poly.type
_entity_poly.pdbx_seq_one_letter_code
_entity_poly.pdbx_strand_id
1 'polypeptide(L)'
;MVNDRTITGISMFSSAGIAETYLSKLNIHIALANEILKDRAEYYTHFYPDTDMLVGDIMDDKILDEYVARARKLNPSFLLATPPCQGMSSLGKKEYAEDVRNYLIFAVLKVIDSLDLDVVVIENVPKFLKLCFPYENNCLGIVDILERRYGGRYNIRYDIFNAKDYGVAQSRPRAIIILYKNNYSWSYPAPEHEITLRQAIGHLPSLNNGEHSDIKYHYALNHSAMQVECMSHTDEGCSAMTNEVYYPKRADGKKVSGFHNTYKRMRWDAPCPARATNNGLISGHNNVHPGRKLADGTVSDARVLSMLELLIVSSLPQDWNLPCDYNEYLVRTLIGEAIPPMLLYKILLTLKRKDMKRVNKSDKWTMMKYIKSFDLMVKYAYVARKHGALFDDRSLDNINELMMDTGTYVPRYDVPSRDTTIFKMCQVAYSMIAYKTGRGQGQRLVFSPLGNKLIDTYMDSELDNKTKIDRVAKIYMSMLFSLPFNHPFNQMSSSFNIYPFRLIFKLLRDPRLDGRLYCDEMFYYVMWCKTIDNDDYESLVENMLGLRRMNPVDKLEMFKRTLPEEDTLANALHEAVYAFGQLAGGGIVTHHDVKRKNYIGPLHHGGFGRGMLPDYISEEELASKKRSTRNYRLNYIEFRPEIEEFADKMLAAYSYDEKPHDLYKLLGTSDYVMHLYNFYPEELREELDPKQKALVSYIMQLTDKIKQYSRNQEKGDSHRFEQVLSDAFNEFIDVEAEWIAKSGTTDVECIYLTNNEKFDLEAKSTETKLQNVVTPRLQRHRELIGSSYTIVVTPYFVKGALEDIKGTRNLLLTANSLSNFLYQSVIHCGTNISYEPIYNIVKDSMGQDISRSLNEWVEMNYGIGRVAGARGQKP
;
A
#
# COMPACT_ATOMS: atom_id res chain seq x y z
N MET A 1 13.41 3.91 -8.36
CA MET A 1 13.38 2.47 -8.66
C MET A 1 12.55 2.30 -9.92
N VAL A 2 13.23 2.13 -11.07
CA VAL A 2 12.60 1.86 -12.37
C VAL A 2 12.36 0.35 -12.44
N ASN A 3 11.18 -0.08 -12.90
CA ASN A 3 10.72 -1.47 -13.03
C ASN A 3 11.83 -2.43 -13.53
N ASP A 4 12.22 -3.44 -12.73
CA ASP A 4 13.21 -4.48 -13.10
C ASP A 4 12.70 -5.51 -14.14
N ARG A 5 11.55 -5.28 -14.79
CA ARG A 5 10.97 -6.22 -15.77
C ARG A 5 10.69 -5.54 -17.10
N THR A 6 11.28 -6.09 -18.16
CA THR A 6 10.97 -5.79 -19.56
C THR A 6 9.49 -6.02 -19.86
N ILE A 7 8.85 -5.01 -20.45
CA ILE A 7 7.48 -5.02 -20.96
C ILE A 7 7.55 -5.31 -22.46
N THR A 8 7.00 -6.44 -22.90
CA THR A 8 6.82 -6.74 -24.32
C THR A 8 5.64 -5.94 -24.86
N GLY A 9 5.89 -5.12 -25.87
CA GLY A 9 4.89 -4.27 -26.51
C GLY A 9 4.70 -4.58 -27.98
N ILE A 10 3.61 -4.04 -28.53
CA ILE A 10 3.29 -4.07 -29.96
C ILE A 10 2.88 -2.66 -30.44
N SER A 11 3.04 -2.37 -31.72
CA SER A 11 2.79 -1.04 -32.30
C SER A 11 1.95 -1.11 -33.58
N MET A 12 0.89 -0.30 -33.64
CA MET A 12 0.02 -0.18 -34.82
C MET A 12 0.16 1.20 -35.44
N PHE A 13 0.17 1.25 -36.78
CA PHE A 13 0.37 2.49 -37.55
C PHE A 13 1.73 3.14 -37.27
N SER A 14 2.74 2.29 -37.11
CA SER A 14 4.02 2.60 -36.50
C SER A 14 4.90 3.59 -37.29
N SER A 15 4.62 3.81 -38.58
CA SER A 15 5.44 4.66 -39.44
C SER A 15 6.90 4.20 -39.39
N ALA A 16 7.86 5.11 -39.23
CA ALA A 16 9.27 4.77 -38.98
C ALA A 16 9.62 4.57 -37.49
N GLY A 17 8.63 4.47 -36.60
CA GLY A 17 8.84 4.22 -35.16
C GLY A 17 9.42 5.43 -34.41
N ILE A 18 9.20 6.65 -34.92
CA ILE A 18 9.71 7.89 -34.30
C ILE A 18 9.20 8.04 -32.86
N ALA A 19 7.91 7.78 -32.62
CA ALA A 19 7.31 7.86 -31.30
C ALA A 19 7.97 6.92 -30.28
N GLU A 20 8.58 5.83 -30.76
CA GLU A 20 9.08 4.73 -29.94
C GLU A 20 10.52 4.94 -29.44
N THR A 21 11.18 6.01 -29.91
CA THR A 21 12.62 6.29 -29.74
C THR A 21 13.13 6.14 -28.30
N TYR A 22 12.30 6.45 -27.30
CA TYR A 22 12.68 6.39 -25.88
C TYR A 22 11.93 5.33 -25.06
N LEU A 23 11.13 4.46 -25.68
CA LEU A 23 10.38 3.42 -24.96
C LEU A 23 11.30 2.42 -24.26
N SER A 24 12.46 2.12 -24.85
CA SER A 24 13.47 1.24 -24.24
C SER A 24 13.98 1.76 -22.89
N LYS A 25 14.02 3.10 -22.69
CA LYS A 25 14.38 3.72 -21.40
C LYS A 25 13.34 3.47 -20.31
N LEU A 26 12.12 3.07 -20.68
CA LEU A 26 11.03 2.66 -19.79
C LEU A 26 10.93 1.13 -19.67
N ASN A 27 11.93 0.39 -20.16
CA ASN A 27 11.91 -1.07 -20.29
C ASN A 27 10.73 -1.58 -21.13
N ILE A 28 10.22 -0.77 -22.07
CA ILE A 28 9.20 -1.17 -23.04
C ILE A 28 9.90 -1.51 -24.35
N HIS A 29 9.74 -2.75 -24.81
CA HIS A 29 10.33 -3.25 -26.04
C HIS A 29 9.23 -3.65 -27.02
N ILE A 30 9.14 -2.96 -28.15
CA ILE A 30 8.19 -3.28 -29.21
C ILE A 30 8.70 -4.48 -30.01
N ALA A 31 8.01 -5.61 -29.89
CA ALA A 31 8.40 -6.87 -30.50
C ALA A 31 7.69 -7.12 -31.85
N LEU A 32 6.56 -6.46 -32.09
CA LEU A 32 5.82 -6.52 -33.34
C LEU A 32 5.28 -5.12 -33.69
N ALA A 33 5.46 -4.70 -34.93
CA ALA A 33 4.95 -3.45 -35.46
C ALA A 33 4.19 -3.66 -36.77
N ASN A 34 3.25 -2.77 -37.07
CA ASN A 34 2.55 -2.73 -38.36
C ASN A 34 2.64 -1.35 -39.01
N GLU A 35 2.86 -1.34 -40.33
CA GLU A 35 2.87 -0.15 -41.19
C GLU A 35 2.41 -0.52 -42.60
N ILE A 36 1.62 0.33 -43.25
CA ILE A 36 1.08 0.05 -44.59
C ILE A 36 2.08 0.41 -45.70
N LEU A 37 2.90 1.45 -45.51
CA LEU A 37 3.85 1.93 -46.51
C LEU A 37 5.21 1.26 -46.34
N LYS A 38 5.59 0.45 -47.33
CA LYS A 38 6.83 -0.32 -47.35
C LYS A 38 8.07 0.53 -47.06
N ASP A 39 8.24 1.67 -47.71
CA ASP A 39 9.39 2.54 -47.50
C ASP A 39 9.51 2.98 -46.03
N ARG A 40 8.40 3.25 -45.34
CA ARG A 40 8.40 3.62 -43.92
C ARG A 40 8.77 2.45 -43.02
N ALA A 41 8.27 1.26 -43.36
CA ALA A 41 8.60 0.02 -42.67
C ALA A 41 10.08 -0.36 -42.82
N GLU A 42 10.71 -0.03 -43.95
CA GLU A 42 12.16 -0.20 -44.15
C GLU A 42 12.96 0.70 -43.20
N TYR A 43 12.56 1.98 -43.03
CA TYR A 43 13.17 2.85 -42.00
C TYR A 43 12.95 2.32 -40.59
N TYR A 44 11.74 1.85 -40.27
CA TYR A 44 11.46 1.25 -38.97
C TYR A 44 12.40 0.07 -38.70
N THR A 45 12.52 -0.86 -39.66
CA THR A 45 13.38 -2.05 -39.54
C THR A 45 14.85 -1.66 -39.36
N HIS A 46 15.29 -0.58 -40.02
CA HIS A 46 16.64 -0.02 -39.83
C HIS A 46 16.87 0.51 -38.40
N PHE A 47 15.88 1.19 -37.82
CA PHE A 47 15.98 1.72 -36.45
C PHE A 47 15.77 0.66 -35.37
N TYR A 48 14.95 -0.36 -35.65
CA TYR A 48 14.52 -1.40 -34.71
C TYR A 48 14.66 -2.78 -35.35
N PRO A 49 15.90 -3.27 -35.57
CA PRO A 49 16.16 -4.52 -36.29
C PRO A 49 15.64 -5.78 -35.58
N ASP A 50 15.42 -5.70 -34.26
CA ASP A 50 14.92 -6.80 -33.44
C ASP A 50 13.38 -6.90 -33.40
N THR A 51 12.67 -5.96 -34.06
CA THR A 51 11.20 -5.94 -34.09
C THR A 51 10.69 -6.64 -35.34
N ASP A 52 9.71 -7.55 -35.18
CA ASP A 52 8.99 -8.11 -36.32
C ASP A 52 8.11 -7.03 -36.96
N MET A 53 8.34 -6.72 -38.24
CA MET A 53 7.61 -5.68 -38.97
C MET A 53 6.64 -6.30 -39.97
N LEU A 54 5.34 -6.14 -39.72
CA LEU A 54 4.27 -6.57 -40.63
C LEU A 54 3.86 -5.42 -41.55
N VAL A 55 4.27 -5.51 -42.81
CA VAL A 55 3.88 -4.57 -43.85
C VAL A 55 2.52 -4.97 -44.44
N GLY A 56 1.50 -4.13 -44.28
CA GLY A 56 0.17 -4.40 -44.82
C GLY A 56 -0.92 -3.50 -44.26
N ASP A 57 -2.05 -3.43 -44.95
CA ASP A 57 -3.24 -2.69 -44.50
C ASP A 57 -3.97 -3.47 -43.41
N ILE A 58 -3.99 -2.91 -42.20
CA ILE A 58 -4.63 -3.53 -41.04
C ILE A 58 -6.17 -3.58 -41.13
N MET A 59 -6.77 -2.92 -42.12
CA MET A 59 -8.19 -3.04 -42.42
C MET A 59 -8.52 -4.30 -43.23
N ASP A 60 -7.54 -4.94 -43.86
CA ASP A 60 -7.71 -6.29 -44.42
C ASP A 60 -7.72 -7.30 -43.26
N ASP A 61 -8.84 -8.02 -43.10
CA ASP A 61 -9.00 -9.00 -42.04
C ASP A 61 -7.88 -10.06 -42.06
N LYS A 62 -7.31 -10.41 -43.22
CA LYS A 62 -6.17 -11.35 -43.29
C LYS A 62 -4.91 -10.80 -42.62
N ILE A 63 -4.62 -9.51 -42.85
CA ILE A 63 -3.45 -8.85 -42.28
C ILE A 63 -3.67 -8.63 -40.77
N LEU A 64 -4.87 -8.24 -40.37
CA LEU A 64 -5.23 -8.10 -38.96
C LEU A 64 -5.13 -9.45 -38.21
N ASP A 65 -5.69 -10.52 -38.78
CA ASP A 65 -5.63 -11.86 -38.21
C ASP A 65 -4.17 -12.34 -38.09
N GLU A 66 -3.35 -12.06 -39.10
CA GLU A 66 -1.91 -12.35 -39.06
C GLU A 66 -1.20 -11.54 -37.95
N TYR A 67 -1.47 -10.25 -37.84
CA TYR A 67 -0.94 -9.39 -36.79
C TYR A 67 -1.31 -9.92 -35.40
N VAL A 68 -2.59 -10.24 -35.18
CA VAL A 68 -3.08 -10.80 -33.92
C VAL A 68 -2.47 -12.17 -33.63
N ALA A 69 -2.33 -13.03 -34.64
CA ALA A 69 -1.73 -14.36 -34.48
C ALA A 69 -0.24 -14.27 -34.10
N ARG A 70 0.52 -13.36 -34.72
CA ARG A 70 1.91 -13.07 -34.35
C ARG A 70 1.99 -12.47 -32.94
N ALA A 71 1.14 -11.49 -32.63
CA ALA A 71 1.07 -10.88 -31.30
C ALA A 71 0.77 -11.91 -30.20
N ARG A 72 -0.20 -12.82 -30.40
CA ARG A 72 -0.53 -13.86 -29.40
C ARG A 72 0.68 -14.73 -29.01
N LYS A 73 1.57 -15.04 -29.98
CA LYS A 73 2.79 -15.81 -29.71
C LYS A 73 3.79 -15.04 -28.83
N LEU A 74 3.78 -13.72 -28.91
CA LEU A 74 4.65 -12.83 -28.13
C LEU A 74 4.09 -12.51 -26.74
N ASN A 75 2.81 -12.80 -26.50
CA ASN A 75 2.08 -12.49 -25.27
C ASN A 75 2.32 -11.05 -24.76
N PRO A 76 2.04 -10.01 -25.58
CA PRO A 76 2.36 -8.63 -25.24
C PRO A 76 1.45 -8.09 -24.14
N SER A 77 2.00 -7.18 -23.34
CA SER A 77 1.27 -6.47 -22.29
C SER A 77 1.10 -4.97 -22.58
N PHE A 78 1.68 -4.46 -23.67
CA PHE A 78 1.63 -3.05 -24.04
C PHE A 78 1.25 -2.88 -25.52
N LEU A 79 0.39 -1.90 -25.83
CA LEU A 79 0.06 -1.49 -27.20
C LEU A 79 0.24 0.01 -27.35
N LEU A 80 1.01 0.43 -28.35
CA LEU A 80 1.01 1.80 -28.87
C LEU A 80 0.24 1.82 -30.19
N ALA A 81 -0.74 2.72 -30.33
CA ALA A 81 -1.49 2.90 -31.55
C ALA A 81 -1.53 4.38 -31.96
N THR A 82 -1.13 4.66 -33.20
CA THR A 82 -1.12 6.03 -33.75
C THR A 82 -1.95 6.13 -35.03
N PRO A 83 -3.27 5.80 -34.99
CA PRO A 83 -4.09 5.73 -36.19
C PRO A 83 -4.17 7.08 -36.91
N PRO A 84 -3.92 7.14 -38.23
CA PRO A 84 -3.93 8.38 -38.96
C PRO A 84 -5.34 8.98 -39.04
N CYS A 85 -5.44 10.31 -38.92
CA CYS A 85 -6.71 11.03 -39.07
C CYS A 85 -6.59 12.11 -40.16
N GLN A 86 -6.58 11.67 -41.42
CA GLN A 86 -6.26 12.51 -42.58
C GLN A 86 -7.45 13.35 -43.09
N GLY A 87 -8.71 12.98 -42.80
CA GLY A 87 -9.90 13.76 -43.16
C GLY A 87 -10.10 15.08 -42.40
N MET A 88 -9.10 15.53 -41.63
CA MET A 88 -9.26 16.51 -40.56
C MET A 88 -8.32 17.72 -40.59
N SER A 89 -7.67 18.02 -41.70
CA SER A 89 -6.91 19.28 -41.81
C SER A 89 -7.84 20.49 -41.67
N SER A 90 -7.36 21.56 -41.03
CA SER A 90 -8.08 22.83 -40.82
C SER A 90 -8.55 23.52 -42.11
N LEU A 91 -8.19 22.97 -43.27
CA LEU A 91 -8.35 23.54 -44.61
C LEU A 91 -9.32 22.77 -45.52
N GLY A 92 -9.87 21.62 -45.09
CA GLY A 92 -10.83 20.82 -45.86
C GLY A 92 -12.22 20.79 -45.23
N LYS A 93 -13.23 21.39 -45.88
CA LYS A 93 -14.64 21.24 -45.52
C LYS A 93 -15.18 19.90 -46.06
N LYS A 94 -16.00 19.21 -45.24
CA LYS A 94 -17.20 18.42 -45.60
C LYS A 94 -17.12 16.96 -46.12
N GLU A 95 -16.09 16.17 -45.87
CA GLU A 95 -16.11 14.72 -46.21
C GLU A 95 -15.79 13.79 -45.02
N TYR A 96 -16.43 14.02 -43.86
CA TYR A 96 -16.15 13.25 -42.63
C TYR A 96 -16.69 11.81 -42.67
N ALA A 97 -17.86 11.60 -43.29
CA ALA A 97 -18.55 10.31 -43.32
C ALA A 97 -17.97 9.34 -44.38
N GLU A 98 -17.25 9.84 -45.38
CA GLU A 98 -16.77 9.07 -46.53
C GLU A 98 -15.30 8.61 -46.38
N ASP A 99 -14.53 9.20 -45.46
CA ASP A 99 -13.13 8.83 -45.26
C ASP A 99 -12.98 7.60 -44.34
N VAL A 100 -12.75 6.44 -44.96
CA VAL A 100 -12.52 5.14 -44.31
C VAL A 100 -11.39 5.20 -43.26
N ARG A 101 -10.42 6.12 -43.40
CA ARG A 101 -9.30 6.26 -42.44
C ARG A 101 -9.76 6.67 -41.04
N ASN A 102 -10.90 7.35 -40.91
CA ASN A 102 -11.46 7.69 -39.60
C ASN A 102 -11.91 6.44 -38.81
N TYR A 103 -12.14 5.32 -39.48
CA TYR A 103 -12.58 4.06 -38.87
C TYR A 103 -11.42 3.14 -38.44
N LEU A 104 -10.16 3.54 -38.69
CA LEU A 104 -8.97 2.75 -38.31
C LEU A 104 -8.85 2.51 -36.80
N ILE A 105 -9.48 3.36 -35.98
CA ILE A 105 -9.60 3.15 -34.54
C ILE A 105 -10.31 1.83 -34.20
N PHE A 106 -11.25 1.36 -35.02
CA PHE A 106 -11.94 0.09 -34.80
C PHE A 106 -11.03 -1.13 -34.99
N ALA A 107 -10.00 -1.04 -35.84
CA ALA A 107 -8.96 -2.08 -35.92
C ALA A 107 -8.16 -2.15 -34.61
N VAL A 108 -7.84 -1.00 -34.00
CA VAL A 108 -7.22 -0.96 -32.66
C VAL A 108 -8.13 -1.62 -31.63
N LEU A 109 -9.44 -1.36 -31.66
CA LEU A 109 -10.39 -1.99 -30.74
C LEU A 109 -10.40 -3.52 -30.90
N LYS A 110 -10.43 -4.03 -32.14
CA LYS A 110 -10.36 -5.48 -32.41
C LYS A 110 -9.09 -6.12 -31.82
N VAL A 111 -7.94 -5.42 -31.88
CA VAL A 111 -6.69 -5.89 -31.25
C VAL A 111 -6.79 -5.91 -29.73
N ILE A 112 -7.36 -4.87 -29.11
CA ILE A 112 -7.60 -4.80 -27.65
C ILE A 112 -8.52 -5.95 -27.20
N ASP A 113 -9.56 -6.27 -27.98
CA ASP A 113 -10.47 -7.38 -27.68
C ASP A 113 -9.78 -8.75 -27.80
N SER A 114 -8.82 -8.87 -28.72
CA SER A 114 -8.19 -10.14 -29.09
C SER A 114 -7.01 -10.55 -28.20
N LEU A 115 -6.50 -9.63 -27.36
CA LEU A 115 -5.26 -9.78 -26.58
C LEU A 115 -5.47 -9.32 -25.12
N ASP A 116 -4.72 -9.90 -24.18
CA ASP A 116 -4.76 -9.51 -22.76
C ASP A 116 -3.74 -8.40 -22.43
N LEU A 117 -3.90 -7.23 -23.05
CA LEU A 117 -3.00 -6.09 -22.85
C LEU A 117 -3.13 -5.53 -21.42
N ASP A 118 -2.03 -5.10 -20.80
CA ASP A 118 -2.07 -4.42 -19.49
C ASP A 118 -2.21 -2.91 -19.66
N VAL A 119 -1.62 -2.36 -20.73
CA VAL A 119 -1.55 -0.93 -21.02
C VAL A 119 -1.76 -0.71 -22.52
N VAL A 120 -2.61 0.26 -22.86
CA VAL A 120 -2.85 0.71 -24.24
C VAL A 120 -2.71 2.22 -24.31
N VAL A 121 -1.98 2.70 -25.30
CA VAL A 121 -1.76 4.12 -25.55
C VAL A 121 -2.24 4.44 -26.96
N ILE A 122 -3.16 5.38 -27.07
CA ILE A 122 -3.68 5.87 -28.34
C ILE A 122 -3.26 7.34 -28.47
N GLU A 123 -2.48 7.65 -29.50
CA GLU A 123 -2.07 9.02 -29.82
C GLU A 123 -2.80 9.53 -31.06
N ASN A 124 -3.21 10.81 -31.00
CA ASN A 124 -3.77 11.49 -32.16
C ASN A 124 -3.71 13.03 -32.04
N VAL A 125 -4.20 13.73 -33.07
CA VAL A 125 -4.38 15.19 -33.03
C VAL A 125 -5.52 15.59 -32.07
N PRO A 126 -5.51 16.80 -31.47
CA PRO A 126 -6.52 17.24 -30.50
C PRO A 126 -7.98 17.13 -30.95
N LYS A 127 -8.23 17.30 -32.26
CA LYS A 127 -9.57 17.22 -32.84
C LYS A 127 -10.18 15.80 -32.74
N PHE A 128 -9.35 14.77 -32.59
CA PHE A 128 -9.78 13.37 -32.43
C PHE A 128 -10.73 13.17 -31.24
N LEU A 129 -10.51 13.85 -30.12
CA LEU A 129 -11.38 13.76 -28.94
C LEU A 129 -12.78 14.36 -29.16
N LYS A 130 -12.95 15.19 -30.19
CA LYS A 130 -14.23 15.81 -30.54
C LYS A 130 -14.99 15.05 -31.62
N LEU A 131 -14.42 13.95 -32.11
CA LEU A 131 -15.03 13.12 -33.13
C LEU A 131 -16.05 12.17 -32.52
N CYS A 132 -17.17 12.00 -33.22
CA CYS A 132 -18.15 10.97 -32.91
C CYS A 132 -18.10 9.86 -33.98
N PHE A 133 -18.29 8.63 -33.53
CA PHE A 133 -18.26 7.41 -34.34
C PHE A 133 -19.58 6.66 -34.20
N PRO A 134 -20.05 6.00 -35.26
CA PRO A 134 -21.21 5.11 -35.17
C PRO A 134 -20.87 3.92 -34.27
N TYR A 135 -21.63 3.76 -33.19
CA TYR A 135 -21.44 2.69 -32.22
C TYR A 135 -22.78 2.34 -31.57
N GLU A 136 -23.19 1.07 -31.63
CA GLU A 136 -24.44 0.55 -31.03
C GLU A 136 -25.68 1.43 -31.34
N ASN A 137 -25.91 1.72 -32.62
CA ASN A 137 -27.01 2.57 -33.12
C ASN A 137 -26.99 4.03 -32.62
N ASN A 138 -25.88 4.48 -32.02
CA ASN A 138 -25.67 5.86 -31.55
C ASN A 138 -24.42 6.46 -32.23
N CYS A 139 -24.22 7.78 -32.04
CA CYS A 139 -23.01 8.49 -32.46
C CYS A 139 -22.28 8.98 -31.21
N LEU A 140 -21.15 8.36 -30.86
CA LEU A 140 -20.48 8.55 -29.56
C LEU A 140 -19.03 8.98 -29.74
N GLY A 141 -18.50 9.74 -28.78
CA GLY A 141 -17.08 10.07 -28.72
C GLY A 141 -16.22 8.82 -28.53
N ILE A 142 -14.97 8.85 -29.00
CA ILE A 142 -14.06 7.69 -28.81
C ILE A 142 -13.87 7.36 -27.33
N VAL A 143 -13.78 8.35 -26.45
CA VAL A 143 -13.66 8.12 -25.00
C VAL A 143 -14.89 7.41 -24.46
N ASP A 144 -16.10 7.82 -24.86
CA ASP A 144 -17.34 7.19 -24.42
C ASP A 144 -17.43 5.73 -24.87
N ILE A 145 -16.97 5.44 -26.10
CA ILE A 145 -16.89 4.07 -26.63
C ILE A 145 -15.92 3.24 -25.80
N LEU A 146 -14.73 3.78 -25.49
CA LEU A 146 -13.73 3.09 -24.69
C LEU A 146 -14.22 2.86 -23.26
N GLU A 147 -14.85 3.84 -22.61
CA GLU A 147 -15.42 3.70 -21.25
C GLU A 147 -16.52 2.64 -21.20
N ARG A 148 -17.44 2.63 -22.18
CA ARG A 148 -18.50 1.62 -22.26
C ARG A 148 -17.95 0.22 -22.48
N ARG A 149 -16.97 0.07 -23.38
CA ARG A 149 -16.44 -1.25 -23.76
C ARG A 149 -15.43 -1.79 -22.75
N TYR A 150 -14.68 -0.91 -22.09
CA TYR A 150 -13.47 -1.29 -21.36
C TYR A 150 -13.35 -0.70 -19.95
N GLY A 151 -14.23 0.20 -19.50
CA GLY A 151 -14.15 0.84 -18.18
C GLY A 151 -14.27 -0.13 -16.99
N GLY A 152 -14.81 -1.34 -17.21
CA GLY A 152 -14.77 -2.43 -16.23
C GLY A 152 -13.41 -3.12 -16.09
N ARG A 153 -12.53 -3.01 -17.09
CA ARG A 153 -11.24 -3.72 -17.20
C ARG A 153 -10.03 -2.78 -17.08
N TYR A 154 -10.17 -1.55 -17.56
CA TYR A 154 -9.10 -0.56 -17.58
C TYR A 154 -9.57 0.75 -16.93
N ASN A 155 -8.65 1.42 -16.26
CA ASN A 155 -8.75 2.84 -15.99
C ASN A 155 -8.45 3.58 -17.29
N ILE A 156 -9.34 4.48 -17.68
CA ILE A 156 -9.20 5.25 -18.92
C ILE A 156 -8.94 6.71 -18.54
N ARG A 157 -7.84 7.26 -19.07
CA ARG A 157 -7.41 8.64 -18.87
C ARG A 157 -7.07 9.25 -20.20
N TYR A 158 -7.39 10.52 -20.39
CA TYR A 158 -7.06 11.23 -21.61
C TYR A 158 -6.87 12.71 -21.34
N ASP A 159 -6.06 13.35 -22.18
CA ASP A 159 -5.91 14.80 -22.21
C ASP A 159 -5.26 15.29 -23.51
N ILE A 160 -5.22 16.60 -23.70
CA ILE A 160 -4.44 17.27 -24.72
C ILE A 160 -3.12 17.76 -24.10
N PHE A 161 -2.03 17.11 -24.45
CA PHE A 161 -0.68 17.47 -24.02
C PHE A 161 0.03 18.28 -25.09
N ASN A 162 0.59 19.44 -24.74
CA ASN A 162 1.44 20.20 -25.64
C ASN A 162 2.91 19.97 -25.32
N ALA A 163 3.69 19.53 -26.31
CA ALA A 163 5.10 19.17 -26.12
C ALA A 163 5.96 20.27 -25.47
N LYS A 164 5.65 21.56 -25.73
CA LYS A 164 6.37 22.70 -25.14
C LYS A 164 6.28 22.76 -23.62
N ASP A 165 5.22 22.18 -23.04
CA ASP A 165 4.97 22.16 -21.60
C ASP A 165 5.70 20.99 -20.91
N TYR A 166 6.46 20.17 -21.67
CA TYR A 166 7.12 18.94 -21.17
C TYR A 166 8.57 18.81 -21.68
N GLY A 167 9.30 19.93 -21.73
CA GLY A 167 10.73 19.93 -22.03
C GLY A 167 11.08 19.67 -23.49
N VAL A 168 10.17 19.95 -24.43
CA VAL A 168 10.43 19.88 -25.87
C VAL A 168 10.43 21.29 -26.45
N ALA A 169 11.39 21.61 -27.30
CA ALA A 169 11.52 22.92 -27.96
C ALA A 169 10.50 23.15 -29.09
N GLN A 170 9.27 22.65 -28.95
CA GLN A 170 8.24 22.68 -29.97
C GLN A 170 6.83 22.75 -29.37
N SER A 171 6.01 23.69 -29.85
CA SER A 171 4.57 23.74 -29.57
C SER A 171 3.82 22.78 -30.48
N ARG A 172 3.49 21.60 -29.95
CA ARG A 172 2.76 20.53 -30.65
C ARG A 172 1.75 19.88 -29.71
N PRO A 173 0.48 20.31 -29.74
CA PRO A 173 -0.58 19.68 -28.97
C PRO A 173 -0.96 18.31 -29.58
N ARG A 174 -1.14 17.32 -28.71
CA ARG A 174 -1.58 15.95 -29.02
C ARG A 174 -2.59 15.44 -28.02
N ALA A 175 -3.63 14.78 -28.52
CA ALA A 175 -4.53 14.01 -27.70
C ALA A 175 -3.89 12.66 -27.40
N ILE A 176 -3.81 12.31 -26.12
CA ILE A 176 -3.31 11.02 -25.67
C ILE A 176 -4.41 10.39 -24.83
N ILE A 177 -4.75 9.14 -25.15
CA ILE A 177 -5.66 8.31 -24.37
C ILE A 177 -4.84 7.12 -23.85
N ILE A 178 -4.90 6.87 -22.55
CA ILE A 178 -4.21 5.75 -21.89
C ILE A 178 -5.26 4.90 -21.21
N LEU A 179 -5.26 3.61 -21.53
CA LEU A 179 -6.00 2.58 -20.83
C LEU A 179 -5.00 1.73 -20.06
N TYR A 180 -5.23 1.50 -18.77
CA TYR A 180 -4.34 0.66 -17.96
C TYR A 180 -5.12 -0.14 -16.91
N LYS A 181 -4.75 -1.42 -16.73
CA LYS A 181 -5.37 -2.30 -15.73
C LYS A 181 -5.10 -1.82 -14.30
N ASN A 182 -5.88 -2.28 -13.33
CA ASN A 182 -5.80 -1.84 -11.92
C ASN A 182 -4.46 -2.14 -11.23
N ASN A 183 -3.68 -3.09 -11.76
CA ASN A 183 -2.31 -3.36 -11.33
C ASN A 183 -1.29 -2.34 -11.88
N TYR A 184 -1.75 -1.26 -12.50
CA TYR A 184 -0.96 -0.09 -12.86
C TYR A 184 -1.56 1.15 -12.19
N SER A 185 -0.71 2.12 -11.89
CA SER A 185 -1.09 3.50 -11.60
C SER A 185 -0.45 4.42 -12.63
N TRP A 186 -1.16 5.49 -12.95
CA TRP A 186 -0.68 6.53 -13.82
C TRP A 186 -1.11 7.88 -13.25
N SER A 187 -0.22 8.86 -13.36
CA SER A 187 -0.49 10.24 -12.97
C SER A 187 -0.07 11.18 -14.09
N TYR A 188 -0.66 12.37 -14.15
CA TYR A 188 -0.24 13.39 -15.10
C TYR A 188 1.25 13.73 -14.92
N PRO A 189 2.04 13.86 -16.00
CA PRO A 189 3.41 14.36 -15.91
C PRO A 189 3.42 15.81 -15.42
N ALA A 190 4.41 16.15 -14.61
CA ALA A 190 4.60 17.52 -14.15
C ALA A 190 5.01 18.42 -15.34
N PRO A 191 4.42 19.62 -15.48
CA PRO A 191 4.86 20.60 -16.47
C PRO A 191 6.31 21.02 -16.25
N GLU A 192 7.01 21.29 -17.34
CA GLU A 192 8.39 21.79 -17.39
C GLU A 192 8.44 23.17 -18.07
N HIS A 193 9.55 23.89 -17.89
CA HIS A 193 9.73 25.19 -18.54
C HIS A 193 9.81 25.05 -20.05
N GLU A 194 9.18 26.00 -20.77
CA GLU A 194 9.24 26.07 -22.23
C GLU A 194 10.68 26.29 -22.70
N ILE A 195 11.10 25.53 -23.71
CA ILE A 195 12.41 25.67 -24.36
C ILE A 195 12.24 26.49 -25.64
N THR A 196 12.94 27.62 -25.72
CA THR A 196 12.91 28.50 -26.90
C THR A 196 13.82 28.00 -28.01
N LEU A 197 13.59 28.43 -29.26
CA LEU A 197 14.50 28.15 -30.37
C LEU A 197 15.91 28.67 -30.09
N ARG A 198 16.06 29.79 -29.37
CA ARG A 198 17.37 30.34 -29.00
C ARG A 198 18.15 29.36 -28.12
N GLN A 199 17.48 28.75 -27.15
CA GLN A 199 18.09 27.74 -26.28
C GLN A 199 18.38 26.45 -27.05
N ALA A 200 17.45 26.01 -27.90
CA ALA A 200 17.55 24.73 -28.59
C ALA A 200 18.62 24.71 -29.69
N ILE A 201 18.68 25.74 -30.55
CA ILE A 201 19.53 25.74 -31.76
C ILE A 201 20.39 27.00 -31.91
N GLY A 202 20.25 28.01 -31.03
CA GLY A 202 20.95 29.29 -31.17
C GLY A 202 22.47 29.24 -31.03
N HIS A 203 23.01 28.12 -30.52
CA HIS A 203 24.44 27.84 -30.45
C HIS A 203 25.03 27.30 -31.77
N LEU A 204 24.18 26.86 -32.71
CA LEU A 204 24.64 26.34 -34.00
C LEU A 204 25.13 27.48 -34.92
N PRO A 205 26.14 27.22 -35.78
CA PRO A 205 26.61 28.18 -36.77
C PRO A 205 25.48 28.63 -37.70
N SER A 206 25.53 29.88 -38.15
CA SER A 206 24.62 30.33 -39.23
C SER A 206 25.00 29.63 -40.54
N LEU A 207 24.00 29.32 -41.37
CA LEU A 207 24.19 28.74 -42.70
C LEU A 207 23.40 29.56 -43.73
N ASN A 208 24.06 29.93 -44.81
CA ASN A 208 23.38 30.43 -46.00
C ASN A 208 22.69 29.29 -46.77
N ASN A 209 21.91 29.66 -47.77
CA ASN A 209 21.22 28.73 -48.65
C ASN A 209 22.21 27.76 -49.32
N GLY A 210 22.02 26.45 -49.16
CA GLY A 210 22.90 25.42 -49.72
C GLY A 210 24.22 25.19 -48.98
N GLU A 211 24.52 25.94 -47.90
CA GLU A 211 25.74 25.75 -47.12
C GLU A 211 25.64 24.58 -46.13
N HIS A 212 26.79 24.10 -45.68
CA HIS A 212 26.93 23.09 -44.64
C HIS A 212 28.03 23.49 -43.66
N SER A 213 27.96 22.98 -42.43
CA SER A 213 29.06 23.07 -41.47
C SER A 213 29.69 21.71 -41.22
N ASP A 214 30.73 21.65 -40.39
CA ASP A 214 31.41 20.41 -39.98
C ASP A 214 30.59 19.54 -38.99
N ILE A 215 29.32 19.89 -38.74
CA ILE A 215 28.46 19.19 -37.78
C ILE A 215 27.53 18.27 -38.56
N LYS A 216 27.45 17.00 -38.15
CA LYS A 216 26.60 15.98 -38.79
C LYS A 216 25.15 16.47 -38.90
N TYR A 217 24.55 16.26 -40.07
CA TYR A 217 23.18 16.69 -40.42
C TYR A 217 22.93 18.20 -40.42
N HIS A 218 23.96 19.03 -40.21
CA HIS A 218 23.84 20.47 -40.19
C HIS A 218 24.18 21.09 -41.56
N TYR A 219 23.22 21.01 -42.46
CA TYR A 219 23.30 21.58 -43.80
C TYR A 219 21.96 22.18 -44.22
N ALA A 220 22.03 23.23 -45.03
CA ALA A 220 20.88 23.97 -45.55
C ALA A 220 20.41 23.37 -46.87
N LEU A 221 19.10 23.18 -47.01
CA LEU A 221 18.49 22.87 -48.31
C LEU A 221 18.67 24.04 -49.28
N ASN A 222 18.74 23.72 -50.57
CA ASN A 222 18.74 24.70 -51.65
C ASN A 222 17.33 25.22 -51.93
N HIS A 223 17.16 26.53 -51.78
CA HIS A 223 15.95 27.30 -52.12
C HIS A 223 16.22 28.21 -53.31
N SER A 224 15.15 28.67 -53.98
CA SER A 224 15.30 29.54 -55.16
C SER A 224 15.82 30.92 -54.77
N ALA A 225 16.53 31.59 -55.69
CA ALA A 225 17.07 32.93 -55.46
C ALA A 225 15.99 33.93 -54.98
N MET A 226 14.78 33.84 -55.55
CA MET A 226 13.62 34.63 -55.12
C MET A 226 13.24 34.38 -53.67
N GLN A 227 13.22 33.12 -53.23
CA GLN A 227 12.88 32.77 -51.85
C GLN A 227 13.95 33.29 -50.88
N VAL A 228 15.22 33.15 -51.26
CA VAL A 228 16.36 33.65 -50.47
C VAL A 228 16.26 35.17 -50.32
N GLU A 229 16.10 35.90 -51.42
CA GLU A 229 15.98 37.36 -51.43
C GLU A 229 14.81 37.84 -50.54
N CYS A 230 13.61 37.29 -50.73
CA CYS A 230 12.45 37.67 -49.93
C CYS A 230 12.68 37.42 -48.43
N MET A 231 13.31 36.29 -48.07
CA MET A 231 13.58 35.93 -46.68
C MET A 231 14.71 36.76 -46.06
N SER A 232 15.72 37.15 -46.82
CA SER A 232 16.78 38.05 -46.33
C SER A 232 16.26 39.43 -45.92
N HIS A 233 15.10 39.86 -46.43
CA HIS A 233 14.43 41.11 -46.06
C HIS A 233 13.23 40.92 -45.12
N THR A 234 13.07 39.73 -44.53
CA THR A 234 11.98 39.44 -43.60
C THR A 234 12.56 39.24 -42.20
N ASP A 235 12.11 40.04 -41.23
CA ASP A 235 12.50 39.90 -39.81
C ASP A 235 11.89 38.62 -39.18
N GLU A 236 12.44 38.18 -38.06
CA GLU A 236 11.92 37.03 -37.32
C GLU A 236 10.43 37.23 -36.91
N GLY A 237 9.64 36.16 -36.94
CA GLY A 237 8.21 36.23 -36.63
C GLY A 237 7.33 36.91 -37.69
N CYS A 238 7.91 37.44 -38.78
CA CYS A 238 7.20 38.06 -39.90
C CYS A 238 7.10 37.13 -41.12
N SER A 239 6.16 37.41 -42.01
CA SER A 239 5.98 36.69 -43.28
C SER A 239 6.41 37.59 -44.45
N ALA A 240 7.17 37.08 -45.42
CA ALA A 240 7.48 37.89 -46.61
C ALA A 240 6.24 38.26 -47.43
N MET A 241 5.11 37.59 -47.20
CA MET A 241 3.85 37.96 -47.84
C MET A 241 3.41 39.38 -47.48
N THR A 242 3.87 39.93 -46.35
CA THR A 242 3.55 41.29 -45.90
C THR A 242 4.58 42.33 -46.32
N ASN A 243 5.69 41.94 -46.98
CA ASN A 243 6.68 42.89 -47.45
C ASN A 243 6.11 43.72 -48.62
N GLU A 244 6.47 45.01 -48.67
CA GLU A 244 6.06 45.92 -49.75
C GLU A 244 6.92 45.74 -51.01
N VAL A 245 8.22 45.51 -50.83
CA VAL A 245 9.21 45.41 -51.93
C VAL A 245 9.57 43.96 -52.20
N TYR A 246 10.04 43.26 -51.16
CA TYR A 246 10.60 41.91 -51.24
C TYR A 246 9.57 40.84 -50.86
N TYR A 247 8.54 40.66 -51.68
CA TYR A 247 7.50 39.65 -51.48
C TYR A 247 7.58 38.51 -52.51
N PRO A 248 7.09 37.29 -52.19
CA PRO A 248 7.16 36.15 -53.09
C PRO A 248 6.36 36.38 -54.37
N LYS A 249 7.00 36.13 -55.52
CA LYS A 249 6.43 36.32 -56.87
C LYS A 249 6.50 35.02 -57.66
N ARG A 250 5.51 34.83 -58.54
CA ARG A 250 5.51 33.80 -59.59
C ARG A 250 6.47 34.21 -60.71
N ALA A 251 6.76 33.28 -61.63
CA ALA A 251 7.60 33.56 -62.80
C ALA A 251 7.05 34.69 -63.70
N ASP A 252 5.73 34.94 -63.69
CA ASP A 252 5.07 36.03 -64.42
C ASP A 252 5.08 37.37 -63.65
N GLY A 253 5.78 37.45 -62.52
CA GLY A 253 5.90 38.64 -61.67
C GLY A 253 4.73 38.88 -60.71
N LYS A 254 3.64 38.10 -60.79
CA LYS A 254 2.48 38.27 -59.89
C LYS A 254 2.78 37.74 -58.49
N LYS A 255 2.23 38.41 -57.47
CA LYS A 255 2.34 38.01 -56.07
C LYS A 255 1.77 36.60 -55.85
N VAL A 256 2.49 35.76 -55.11
CA VAL A 256 2.00 34.43 -54.71
C VAL A 256 0.84 34.59 -53.74
N SER A 257 -0.16 33.71 -53.81
CA SER A 257 -1.25 33.62 -52.84
C SER A 257 -0.88 32.63 -51.73
N GLY A 258 -1.14 32.98 -50.47
CA GLY A 258 -0.84 32.13 -49.33
C GLY A 258 -1.52 32.62 -48.05
N PHE A 259 -1.51 31.78 -47.02
CA PHE A 259 -2.00 32.14 -45.69
C PHE A 259 -0.99 33.05 -44.98
N HIS A 260 -1.43 33.79 -43.95
CA HIS A 260 -0.61 34.72 -43.15
C HIS A 260 0.65 34.11 -42.51
N ASN A 261 0.74 32.79 -42.51
CA ASN A 261 1.75 31.98 -41.84
C ASN A 261 2.64 31.20 -42.84
N THR A 262 2.47 31.44 -44.14
CA THR A 262 3.37 30.98 -45.20
C THR A 262 4.55 31.94 -45.37
N TYR A 263 5.70 31.47 -45.87
CA TYR A 263 6.91 32.31 -46.04
C TYR A 263 7.28 33.07 -44.76
N LYS A 264 7.10 32.41 -43.61
CA LYS A 264 7.18 33.04 -42.28
C LYS A 264 8.39 32.54 -41.51
N ARG A 265 9.18 33.48 -40.99
CA ARG A 265 10.27 33.21 -40.06
C ARG A 265 9.72 32.87 -38.68
N MET A 266 10.30 31.86 -38.06
CA MET A 266 10.08 31.56 -36.64
C MET A 266 10.69 32.66 -35.75
N ARG A 267 10.45 32.58 -34.44
CA ARG A 267 10.99 33.53 -33.45
C ARG A 267 12.01 32.83 -32.57
N TRP A 268 13.13 33.48 -32.28
CA TRP A 268 14.15 32.96 -31.38
C TRP A 268 13.62 32.73 -29.97
N ASP A 269 12.87 33.70 -29.44
CA ASP A 269 12.38 33.72 -28.06
C ASP A 269 11.00 33.07 -27.91
N ALA A 270 10.73 32.03 -28.72
CA ALA A 270 9.56 31.18 -28.62
C ALA A 270 9.93 29.72 -28.97
N PRO A 271 9.16 28.72 -28.51
CA PRO A 271 9.30 27.34 -28.99
C PRO A 271 9.06 27.22 -30.49
N CYS A 272 9.63 26.20 -31.12
CA CYS A 272 9.38 25.91 -32.53
C CYS A 272 7.87 25.66 -32.77
N PRO A 273 7.24 26.23 -33.80
CA PRO A 273 5.89 25.83 -34.18
C PRO A 273 5.84 24.34 -34.58
N ALA A 274 4.67 23.71 -34.45
CA ALA A 274 4.48 22.32 -34.82
C ALA A 274 5.01 22.05 -36.25
N ARG A 275 5.98 21.14 -36.38
CA ARG A 275 6.52 20.78 -37.69
C ARG A 275 5.49 19.93 -38.45
N ALA A 276 5.09 20.41 -39.62
CA ALA A 276 4.20 19.68 -40.52
C ALA A 276 5.01 18.80 -41.50
N THR A 277 4.34 18.00 -42.32
CA THR A 277 4.98 17.13 -43.32
C THR A 277 5.78 17.89 -44.36
N ASN A 278 5.36 19.11 -44.71
CA ASN A 278 6.02 19.98 -45.69
C ASN A 278 7.11 20.88 -45.08
N ASN A 279 7.75 20.46 -43.98
CA ASN A 279 8.70 21.28 -43.22
C ASN A 279 10.00 21.63 -43.97
N GLY A 280 10.24 21.03 -45.14
CA GLY A 280 11.33 21.38 -46.05
C GLY A 280 11.06 22.57 -46.97
N LEU A 281 9.83 23.11 -46.99
CA LEU A 281 9.42 24.16 -47.92
C LEU A 281 9.34 25.53 -47.23
N ILE A 282 10.05 26.55 -47.73
CA ILE A 282 9.92 27.95 -47.29
C ILE A 282 8.48 28.47 -47.44
N SER A 283 7.81 28.05 -48.52
CA SER A 283 6.41 28.40 -48.79
C SER A 283 5.40 27.77 -47.82
N GLY A 284 5.84 26.79 -47.03
CA GLY A 284 5.01 26.11 -46.04
C GLY A 284 4.77 26.93 -44.77
N HIS A 285 4.00 26.34 -43.85
CA HIS A 285 3.54 26.98 -42.63
C HIS A 285 4.67 27.10 -41.58
N ASN A 286 5.10 28.32 -41.24
CA ASN A 286 6.10 28.61 -40.19
C ASN A 286 7.41 27.81 -40.29
N ASN A 287 7.94 27.61 -41.50
CA ASN A 287 9.07 26.70 -41.70
C ASN A 287 10.46 27.36 -41.67
N VAL A 288 10.53 28.69 -41.79
CA VAL A 288 11.79 29.41 -42.04
C VAL A 288 12.52 29.70 -40.74
N HIS A 289 13.84 29.46 -40.75
CA HIS A 289 14.74 29.73 -39.62
C HIS A 289 14.59 31.20 -39.14
N PRO A 290 14.70 31.49 -37.83
CA PRO A 290 14.54 32.87 -37.32
C PRO A 290 15.54 33.87 -37.93
N GLY A 291 16.75 33.40 -38.24
CA GLY A 291 17.83 34.21 -38.83
C GLY A 291 18.43 35.19 -37.84
N ARG A 292 19.57 35.80 -38.21
CA ARG A 292 20.28 36.78 -37.38
C ARG A 292 20.38 38.09 -38.13
N LYS A 293 20.18 39.20 -37.43
CA LYS A 293 20.26 40.53 -38.04
C LYS A 293 21.70 40.85 -38.41
N LEU A 294 21.93 41.22 -39.66
CA LEU A 294 23.24 41.55 -40.21
C LEU A 294 23.49 43.07 -40.15
N ALA A 295 24.75 43.46 -40.30
CA ALA A 295 25.17 44.87 -40.25
C ALA A 295 24.59 45.73 -41.39
N ASP A 296 24.26 45.10 -42.52
CA ASP A 296 23.63 45.74 -43.69
C ASP A 296 22.10 45.88 -43.56
N GLY A 297 21.53 45.47 -42.41
CA GLY A 297 20.09 45.52 -42.14
C GLY A 297 19.30 44.33 -42.67
N THR A 298 19.91 43.40 -43.39
CA THR A 298 19.29 42.14 -43.82
C THR A 298 19.33 41.07 -42.72
N VAL A 299 18.73 39.91 -42.98
CA VAL A 299 18.60 38.80 -42.03
C VAL A 299 19.20 37.53 -42.63
N SER A 300 20.11 36.88 -41.91
CA SER A 300 20.77 35.63 -42.32
C SER A 300 19.81 34.42 -42.36
N ASP A 301 20.34 33.25 -42.71
CA ASP A 301 19.62 31.96 -42.68
C ASP A 301 18.26 32.02 -43.40
N ALA A 302 18.27 32.51 -44.64
CA ALA A 302 17.11 32.53 -45.53
C ALA A 302 16.78 31.09 -46.04
N ARG A 303 16.50 30.19 -45.10
CA ARG A 303 16.35 28.75 -45.29
C ARG A 303 15.35 28.16 -44.29
N VAL A 304 14.89 26.94 -44.55
CA VAL A 304 14.23 26.11 -43.53
C VAL A 304 15.25 25.55 -42.53
N LEU A 305 14.75 24.91 -41.47
CA LEU A 305 15.62 24.20 -40.52
C LEU A 305 16.44 23.11 -41.25
N SER A 306 17.72 23.02 -40.90
CA SER A 306 18.59 21.89 -41.26
C SER A 306 18.04 20.60 -40.65
N MET A 307 18.55 19.45 -41.12
CA MET A 307 18.13 18.17 -40.53
C MET A 307 18.48 18.09 -39.04
N LEU A 308 19.69 18.51 -38.63
CA LEU A 308 20.09 18.54 -37.22
C LEU A 308 19.14 19.41 -36.37
N GLU A 309 18.86 20.64 -36.81
CA GLU A 309 17.95 21.55 -36.11
C GLU A 309 16.55 20.91 -35.98
N LEU A 310 16.08 20.23 -37.03
CA LEU A 310 14.80 19.53 -37.04
C LEU A 310 14.77 18.37 -36.04
N LEU A 311 15.85 17.58 -35.94
CA LEU A 311 15.98 16.51 -34.95
C LEU A 311 15.92 17.07 -33.53
N ILE A 312 16.68 18.14 -33.25
CA ILE A 312 16.73 18.79 -31.94
C ILE A 312 15.34 19.27 -31.51
N VAL A 313 14.66 20.08 -32.34
CA VAL A 313 13.35 20.64 -31.97
C VAL A 313 12.26 19.56 -31.88
N SER A 314 12.46 18.42 -32.54
CA SER A 314 11.54 17.28 -32.48
C SER A 314 11.89 16.29 -31.37
N SER A 315 12.85 16.62 -30.50
CA SER A 315 13.33 15.79 -29.38
C SER A 315 13.95 14.44 -29.78
N LEU A 316 14.49 14.34 -30.98
CA LEU A 316 15.20 13.17 -31.47
C LEU A 316 16.70 13.21 -31.12
N PRO A 317 17.38 12.05 -31.05
CA PRO A 317 18.83 12.00 -30.93
C PRO A 317 19.48 12.80 -32.06
N GLN A 318 20.53 13.56 -31.75
CA GLN A 318 21.25 14.34 -32.77
C GLN A 318 22.02 13.43 -33.74
N ASP A 319 22.30 12.21 -33.31
CA ASP A 319 23.00 11.14 -34.01
C ASP A 319 22.07 9.95 -34.32
N TRP A 320 20.79 10.20 -34.62
CA TRP A 320 19.66 9.24 -34.78
C TRP A 320 19.84 8.06 -35.76
N ASN A 321 21.06 7.78 -36.22
CA ASN A 321 21.43 6.65 -37.05
C ASN A 321 20.64 6.58 -38.37
N LEU A 322 20.43 7.72 -39.03
CA LEU A 322 19.83 7.74 -40.37
C LEU A 322 20.70 6.92 -41.34
N PRO A 323 20.10 6.14 -42.28
CA PRO A 323 20.83 5.47 -43.36
C PRO A 323 21.74 6.45 -44.12
N CYS A 324 22.89 6.00 -44.63
CA CYS A 324 23.85 6.88 -45.30
C CYS A 324 23.24 7.66 -46.49
N ASP A 325 22.36 7.01 -47.26
CA ASP A 325 21.69 7.60 -48.44
C ASP A 325 20.19 7.84 -48.17
N TYR A 326 19.84 8.28 -46.96
CA TYR A 326 18.44 8.48 -46.60
C TYR A 326 17.75 9.53 -47.49
N ASN A 327 16.47 9.29 -47.78
CA ASN A 327 15.63 10.24 -48.49
C ASN A 327 15.20 11.36 -47.54
N GLU A 328 15.83 12.53 -47.68
CA GLU A 328 15.57 13.67 -46.79
C GLU A 328 14.11 14.14 -46.81
N TYR A 329 13.44 14.11 -47.96
CA TYR A 329 12.03 14.49 -48.04
C TYR A 329 11.14 13.54 -47.23
N LEU A 330 11.42 12.24 -47.31
CA LEU A 330 10.70 11.22 -46.54
C LEU A 330 10.96 11.37 -45.04
N VAL A 331 12.22 11.50 -44.61
CA VAL A 331 12.56 11.70 -43.18
C VAL A 331 11.89 12.95 -42.61
N ARG A 332 11.90 14.06 -43.35
CA ARG A 332 11.17 15.28 -42.95
C ARG A 332 9.68 15.02 -42.83
N THR A 333 9.08 14.28 -43.76
CA THR A 333 7.66 13.90 -43.70
C THR A 333 7.36 13.07 -42.45
N LEU A 334 8.17 12.05 -42.18
CA LEU A 334 8.03 11.17 -41.01
C LEU A 334 8.06 11.99 -39.70
N ILE A 335 9.06 12.87 -39.54
CA ILE A 335 9.15 13.77 -38.37
C ILE A 335 7.93 14.70 -38.28
N GLY A 336 7.43 15.18 -39.42
CA GLY A 336 6.26 16.04 -39.49
C GLY A 336 4.95 15.37 -39.07
N GLU A 337 4.83 14.05 -39.20
CA GLU A 337 3.64 13.29 -38.78
C GLU A 337 3.73 12.89 -37.30
N ALA A 338 4.91 12.48 -36.84
CA ALA A 338 5.11 11.88 -35.53
C ALA A 338 4.81 12.80 -34.33
N ILE A 339 4.44 12.21 -33.20
CA ILE A 339 4.54 12.86 -31.89
C ILE A 339 6.03 13.03 -31.51
N PRO A 340 6.44 14.14 -30.85
CA PRO A 340 7.79 14.25 -30.34
C PRO A 340 8.03 13.15 -29.30
N PRO A 341 9.02 12.24 -29.47
CA PRO A 341 9.16 11.06 -28.62
C PRO A 341 9.40 11.38 -27.15
N MET A 342 10.03 12.53 -26.84
CA MET A 342 10.21 12.93 -25.44
C MET A 342 8.88 13.24 -24.75
N LEU A 343 7.89 13.78 -25.46
CA LEU A 343 6.54 13.98 -24.90
C LEU A 343 5.93 12.64 -24.49
N LEU A 344 5.95 11.65 -25.39
CA LEU A 344 5.42 10.31 -25.09
C LEU A 344 6.17 9.65 -23.94
N TYR A 345 7.50 9.75 -23.92
CA TYR A 345 8.34 9.26 -22.83
C TYR A 345 7.93 9.86 -21.48
N LYS A 346 7.76 11.18 -21.39
CA LYS A 346 7.38 11.87 -20.14
C LYS A 346 6.00 11.45 -19.65
N ILE A 347 5.06 11.27 -20.57
CA ILE A 347 3.71 10.78 -20.26
C ILE A 347 3.75 9.35 -19.72
N LEU A 348 4.57 8.47 -20.29
CA LEU A 348 4.68 7.08 -19.86
C LEU A 348 5.61 6.87 -18.65
N LEU A 349 6.50 7.81 -18.36
CA LEU A 349 7.41 7.75 -17.21
C LEU A 349 6.66 7.71 -15.86
N THR A 350 5.45 8.28 -15.81
CA THR A 350 4.59 8.27 -14.61
C THR A 350 3.79 6.98 -14.47
N LEU A 351 3.77 6.12 -15.48
CA LEU A 351 3.14 4.82 -15.45
C LEU A 351 3.94 3.87 -14.56
N LYS A 352 3.36 3.46 -13.43
CA LYS A 352 3.99 2.54 -12.49
C LYS A 352 3.17 1.27 -12.41
N ARG A 353 3.85 0.13 -12.49
CA ARG A 353 3.22 -1.14 -12.14
C ARG A 353 3.03 -1.13 -10.63
N LYS A 354 1.78 -1.31 -10.18
CA LYS A 354 1.51 -1.69 -8.79
C LYS A 354 1.95 -3.14 -8.67
N ASP A 355 3.18 -3.36 -8.23
CA ASP A 355 3.67 -4.71 -7.97
C ASP A 355 2.91 -5.32 -6.79
N MET A 356 1.76 -5.92 -7.09
CA MET A 356 1.16 -6.95 -6.25
C MET A 356 1.28 -8.26 -7.01
N LYS A 357 2.53 -8.73 -7.21
CA LYS A 357 2.75 -10.13 -7.56
C LYS A 357 2.32 -10.96 -6.35
N ARG A 358 1.18 -11.63 -6.47
CA ARG A 358 0.63 -12.48 -5.40
C ARG A 358 1.28 -13.85 -5.38
N VAL A 359 2.59 -13.90 -5.53
CA VAL A 359 3.38 -15.13 -5.68
C VAL A 359 4.08 -15.53 -4.38
N ASN A 360 4.23 -14.59 -3.45
CA ASN A 360 4.94 -14.81 -2.20
C ASN A 360 3.98 -14.74 -1.02
N LYS A 361 3.92 -15.85 -0.26
CA LYS A 361 3.07 -15.95 0.95
C LYS A 361 3.51 -14.99 2.06
N SER A 362 4.76 -14.54 2.09
CA SER A 362 5.23 -13.57 3.09
C SER A 362 4.76 -12.13 2.81
N ASP A 363 4.26 -11.86 1.59
CA ASP A 363 3.76 -10.54 1.19
C ASP A 363 2.26 -10.35 1.46
N LYS A 364 1.58 -11.38 1.95
CA LYS A 364 0.20 -11.31 2.44
C LYS A 364 0.14 -11.48 3.95
N TRP A 365 -1.02 -11.14 4.51
CA TRP A 365 -1.41 -11.48 5.86
C TRP A 365 -1.36 -12.99 6.06
N THR A 366 -0.98 -13.40 7.26
CA THR A 366 -1.08 -14.78 7.71
C THR A 366 -2.13 -14.84 8.80
N MET A 367 -3.29 -15.42 8.48
CA MET A 367 -4.31 -15.72 9.48
C MET A 367 -4.16 -17.18 9.90
N MET A 368 -4.06 -17.42 11.21
CA MET A 368 -3.91 -18.80 11.69
C MET A 368 -5.16 -19.64 11.37
N LYS A 369 -4.90 -20.84 10.87
CA LYS A 369 -5.89 -21.77 10.32
C LYS A 369 -5.83 -23.15 10.97
N TYR A 370 -5.52 -23.20 12.27
CA TYR A 370 -5.48 -24.47 13.03
C TYR A 370 -6.83 -24.85 13.59
N ILE A 371 -7.65 -23.87 13.98
CA ILE A 371 -9.01 -24.08 14.47
C ILE A 371 -9.96 -23.25 13.63
N LYS A 372 -10.98 -23.88 13.01
CA LYS A 372 -12.07 -23.15 12.32
C LYS A 372 -13.25 -22.83 13.26
N SER A 373 -13.51 -23.71 14.23
CA SER A 373 -14.61 -23.56 15.19
C SER A 373 -14.22 -22.67 16.36
N PHE A 374 -15.01 -21.62 16.61
CA PHE A 374 -14.83 -20.76 17.78
C PHE A 374 -15.09 -21.52 19.10
N ASP A 375 -16.14 -22.32 19.16
CA ASP A 375 -16.45 -23.19 20.31
C ASP A 375 -15.25 -24.07 20.71
N LEU A 376 -14.63 -24.70 19.72
CA LEU A 376 -13.45 -25.54 19.94
C LEU A 376 -12.28 -24.72 20.50
N MET A 377 -12.06 -23.50 20.01
CA MET A 377 -11.00 -22.61 20.47
C MET A 377 -11.21 -22.20 21.93
N VAL A 378 -12.41 -21.80 22.31
CA VAL A 378 -12.72 -21.40 23.70
C VAL A 378 -12.67 -22.60 24.65
N LYS A 379 -13.10 -23.79 24.23
CA LYS A 379 -12.97 -25.02 25.03
C LYS A 379 -11.51 -25.40 25.28
N TYR A 380 -10.64 -25.32 24.25
CA TYR A 380 -9.20 -25.50 24.45
C TYR A 380 -8.62 -24.48 25.44
N ALA A 381 -9.04 -23.22 25.32
CA ALA A 381 -8.63 -22.16 26.24
C ALA A 381 -9.06 -22.46 27.69
N TYR A 382 -10.31 -22.87 27.89
CA TYR A 382 -10.84 -23.25 29.21
C TYR A 382 -10.09 -24.42 29.84
N VAL A 383 -9.91 -25.52 29.10
CA VAL A 383 -9.21 -26.71 29.61
C VAL A 383 -7.74 -26.37 29.90
N ALA A 384 -7.07 -25.63 29.02
CA ALA A 384 -5.71 -25.17 29.28
C ALA A 384 -5.62 -24.32 30.56
N ARG A 385 -6.55 -23.39 30.78
CA ARG A 385 -6.61 -22.55 31.99
C ARG A 385 -6.78 -23.37 33.26
N LYS A 386 -7.68 -24.36 33.25
CA LYS A 386 -7.98 -25.21 34.42
C LYS A 386 -6.80 -26.12 34.81
N HIS A 387 -5.93 -26.46 33.85
CA HIS A 387 -4.83 -27.41 34.03
C HIS A 387 -3.44 -26.75 33.96
N GLY A 388 -3.31 -25.55 34.52
CA GLY A 388 -2.01 -24.87 34.72
C GLY A 388 -1.35 -24.32 33.47
N ALA A 389 -1.93 -24.56 32.29
CA ALA A 389 -1.57 -23.97 31.01
C ALA A 389 -0.10 -24.16 30.58
N LEU A 390 0.55 -25.23 31.06
CA LEU A 390 1.94 -25.58 30.76
C LEU A 390 2.06 -26.31 29.41
N PHE A 391 3.17 -26.05 28.70
CA PHE A 391 3.56 -26.74 27.46
C PHE A 391 4.56 -27.87 27.74
N ASP A 392 4.32 -28.68 28.76
CA ASP A 392 5.05 -29.93 29.01
C ASP A 392 4.24 -31.15 28.53
N ASP A 393 4.94 -32.25 28.28
CA ASP A 393 4.36 -33.47 27.72
C ASP A 393 3.16 -33.98 28.53
N ARG A 394 3.25 -33.96 29.87
CA ARG A 394 2.20 -34.47 30.75
C ARG A 394 0.96 -33.59 30.70
N SER A 395 1.15 -32.27 30.73
CA SER A 395 0.05 -31.31 30.62
C SER A 395 -0.66 -31.41 29.26
N LEU A 396 0.10 -31.54 28.17
CA LEU A 396 -0.45 -31.69 26.83
C LEU A 396 -1.23 -33.00 26.64
N ASP A 397 -0.77 -34.09 27.24
CA ASP A 397 -1.47 -35.38 27.23
C ASP A 397 -2.78 -35.28 28.02
N ASN A 398 -2.77 -34.70 29.22
CA ASN A 398 -3.98 -34.48 30.02
C ASN A 398 -5.03 -33.63 29.27
N ILE A 399 -4.59 -32.56 28.60
CA ILE A 399 -5.49 -31.71 27.78
C ILE A 399 -6.10 -32.54 26.64
N ASN A 400 -5.30 -33.40 25.99
CA ASN A 400 -5.80 -34.28 24.92
C ASN A 400 -6.87 -35.25 25.43
N GLU A 401 -6.59 -35.95 26.52
CA GLU A 401 -7.52 -36.91 27.13
C GLU A 401 -8.85 -36.24 27.49
N LEU A 402 -8.82 -35.12 28.21
CA LEU A 402 -10.02 -34.37 28.59
C LEU A 402 -10.84 -33.88 27.39
N MET A 403 -10.16 -33.44 26.33
CA MET A 403 -10.84 -32.98 25.12
C MET A 403 -11.45 -34.14 24.33
N MET A 404 -10.87 -35.34 24.40
CA MET A 404 -11.43 -36.57 23.81
C MET A 404 -12.60 -37.10 24.63
N ASP A 405 -12.48 -37.17 25.96
CA ASP A 405 -13.52 -37.68 26.87
C ASP A 405 -14.81 -36.86 26.80
N THR A 406 -14.69 -35.55 26.59
CA THR A 406 -15.85 -34.65 26.41
C THR A 406 -16.44 -34.71 25.01
N GLY A 407 -15.89 -35.50 24.09
CA GLY A 407 -16.27 -35.55 22.68
C GLY A 407 -15.94 -34.27 21.90
N THR A 408 -15.18 -33.34 22.51
CA THR A 408 -14.85 -32.04 21.93
C THR A 408 -13.78 -32.15 20.83
N TYR A 409 -12.90 -33.15 20.94
CA TYR A 409 -11.85 -33.44 19.96
C TYR A 409 -11.88 -34.91 19.55
N VAL A 410 -11.90 -35.15 18.24
CA VAL A 410 -11.74 -36.48 17.65
C VAL A 410 -10.44 -36.48 16.83
N PRO A 411 -9.44 -37.29 17.19
CA PRO A 411 -8.20 -37.41 16.42
C PRO A 411 -8.45 -38.05 15.05
N ARG A 412 -7.66 -37.67 14.05
CA ARG A 412 -7.82 -38.13 12.65
C ARG A 412 -7.53 -39.64 12.45
N TYR A 413 -6.72 -40.23 13.32
CA TYR A 413 -6.26 -41.62 13.23
C TYR A 413 -6.41 -42.35 14.58
N ASP A 414 -7.37 -41.94 15.41
CA ASP A 414 -7.57 -42.47 16.77
C ASP A 414 -6.38 -42.31 17.74
N VAL A 415 -5.32 -41.62 17.30
CA VAL A 415 -4.12 -41.31 18.11
C VAL A 415 -4.08 -39.80 18.38
N PRO A 416 -4.08 -39.37 19.66
CA PRO A 416 -3.89 -37.97 20.01
C PRO A 416 -2.47 -37.52 19.64
N SER A 417 -2.35 -36.26 19.22
CA SER A 417 -1.09 -35.66 18.79
C SER A 417 -0.80 -34.44 19.65
N ARG A 418 0.32 -34.45 20.37
CA ARG A 418 0.80 -33.29 21.14
C ARG A 418 1.00 -32.08 20.24
N ASP A 419 1.57 -32.26 19.04
CA ASP A 419 1.71 -31.20 18.04
C ASP A 419 0.37 -30.55 17.70
N THR A 420 -0.68 -31.37 17.52
CA THR A 420 -2.04 -30.85 17.27
C THR A 420 -2.52 -29.95 18.41
N THR A 421 -2.33 -30.37 19.66
CA THR A 421 -2.67 -29.56 20.84
C THR A 421 -1.84 -28.28 20.92
N ILE A 422 -0.53 -28.37 20.66
CA ILE A 422 0.36 -27.21 20.61
C ILE A 422 -0.14 -26.21 19.57
N PHE A 423 -0.46 -26.64 18.34
CA PHE A 423 -0.99 -25.75 17.29
C PHE A 423 -2.34 -25.13 17.65
N LYS A 424 -3.20 -25.85 18.38
CA LYS A 424 -4.48 -25.31 18.86
C LYS A 424 -4.30 -24.29 19.99
N MET A 425 -3.41 -24.55 20.95
CA MET A 425 -3.02 -23.58 21.97
C MET A 425 -2.33 -22.35 21.37
N CYS A 426 -1.57 -22.53 20.29
CA CYS A 426 -1.03 -21.44 19.48
C CYS A 426 -2.15 -20.57 18.88
N GLN A 427 -3.22 -21.16 18.35
CA GLN A 427 -4.38 -20.41 17.88
C GLN A 427 -5.04 -19.60 19.01
N VAL A 428 -5.18 -20.19 20.22
CA VAL A 428 -5.71 -19.46 21.39
C VAL A 428 -4.88 -18.21 21.69
N ALA A 429 -3.55 -18.32 21.62
CA ALA A 429 -2.65 -17.19 21.83
C ALA A 429 -2.69 -16.16 20.68
N TYR A 430 -2.82 -16.62 19.44
CA TYR A 430 -2.99 -15.77 18.26
C TYR A 430 -4.24 -14.88 18.40
N SER A 431 -5.34 -15.44 18.91
CA SER A 431 -6.62 -14.74 19.08
C SER A 431 -6.69 -13.85 20.32
N MET A 432 -5.55 -13.47 20.92
CA MET A 432 -5.46 -12.58 22.09
C MET A 432 -6.10 -13.10 23.40
N ILE A 433 -6.59 -14.34 23.44
CA ILE A 433 -7.15 -14.97 24.66
C ILE A 433 -6.07 -15.16 25.73
N ALA A 434 -4.87 -15.49 25.30
CA ALA A 434 -3.71 -15.65 26.16
C ALA A 434 -2.45 -15.23 25.42
N TYR A 435 -1.32 -15.15 26.13
CA TYR A 435 0.01 -15.03 25.53
C TYR A 435 0.96 -16.04 26.16
N LYS A 436 2.05 -16.33 25.46
CA LYS A 436 3.06 -17.29 25.93
C LYS A 436 4.12 -16.59 26.79
N THR A 437 4.43 -17.15 27.95
CA THR A 437 5.59 -16.75 28.77
C THR A 437 6.55 -17.93 28.97
N GLY A 438 7.85 -17.67 29.15
CA GLY A 438 8.89 -18.69 29.33
C GLY A 438 9.52 -19.25 28.03
N ARG A 439 10.49 -20.18 28.18
CA ARG A 439 11.14 -20.93 27.08
C ARG A 439 11.24 -22.43 27.43
N GLY A 440 11.17 -23.30 26.42
CA GLY A 440 11.33 -24.75 26.58
C GLY A 440 10.23 -25.38 27.45
N GLN A 441 10.59 -26.33 28.31
CA GLN A 441 9.66 -27.04 29.21
C GLN A 441 9.00 -26.15 30.29
N GLY A 442 9.43 -24.89 30.45
CA GLY A 442 8.80 -23.91 31.34
C GLY A 442 7.84 -22.94 30.62
N GLN A 443 7.50 -23.19 29.36
CA GLN A 443 6.57 -22.34 28.62
C GLN A 443 5.15 -22.54 29.13
N ARG A 444 4.41 -21.44 29.37
CA ARG A 444 3.00 -21.45 29.78
C ARG A 444 2.16 -20.44 29.01
N LEU A 445 0.84 -20.65 28.95
CA LEU A 445 -0.11 -19.60 28.58
C LEU A 445 -0.50 -18.78 29.80
N VAL A 446 -0.59 -17.48 29.58
CA VAL A 446 -0.97 -16.46 30.54
C VAL A 446 -2.19 -15.75 29.96
N PHE A 447 -3.35 -15.91 30.61
CA PHE A 447 -4.65 -15.51 30.07
C PHE A 447 -4.90 -14.02 30.31
N SER A 448 -5.25 -13.29 29.25
CA SER A 448 -5.54 -11.86 29.34
C SER A 448 -6.83 -11.59 30.14
N PRO A 449 -7.05 -10.37 30.67
CA PRO A 449 -8.31 -10.01 31.33
C PRO A 449 -9.54 -10.32 30.46
N LEU A 450 -9.51 -9.88 29.19
CA LEU A 450 -10.59 -10.17 28.25
C LEU A 450 -10.67 -11.64 27.87
N GLY A 451 -9.53 -12.35 27.79
CA GLY A 451 -9.51 -13.79 27.56
C GLY A 451 -10.17 -14.58 28.70
N ASN A 452 -9.89 -14.23 29.95
CA ASN A 452 -10.57 -14.79 31.12
C ASN A 452 -12.06 -14.47 31.08
N LYS A 453 -12.42 -13.20 30.88
CA LYS A 453 -13.82 -12.77 30.79
C LYS A 453 -14.56 -13.49 29.66
N LEU A 454 -13.91 -13.71 28.51
CA LEU A 454 -14.47 -14.46 27.39
C LEU A 454 -14.79 -15.90 27.80
N ILE A 455 -13.83 -16.60 28.40
CA ILE A 455 -13.98 -17.98 28.86
C ILE A 455 -15.09 -18.08 29.90
N ASP A 456 -15.08 -17.21 30.91
CA ASP A 456 -16.06 -17.23 32.00
C ASP A 456 -17.48 -16.96 31.45
N THR A 457 -17.64 -15.94 30.62
CA THR A 457 -18.92 -15.61 29.98
C THR A 457 -19.43 -16.76 29.10
N TYR A 458 -18.54 -17.41 28.36
CA TYR A 458 -18.89 -18.53 27.48
C TYR A 458 -19.33 -19.77 28.27
N MET A 459 -18.65 -20.07 29.38
CA MET A 459 -18.90 -21.25 30.22
C MET A 459 -20.00 -21.05 31.26
N ASP A 460 -20.48 -19.82 31.46
CA ASP A 460 -21.54 -19.50 32.43
C ASP A 460 -22.87 -20.19 32.06
N SER A 461 -23.29 -21.17 32.84
CA SER A 461 -24.54 -21.91 32.61
C SER A 461 -25.79 -21.11 32.96
N GLU A 462 -25.68 -20.03 33.73
CA GLU A 462 -26.82 -19.22 34.20
C GLU A 462 -27.24 -18.16 33.18
N LEU A 463 -26.34 -17.77 32.27
CA LEU A 463 -26.67 -16.83 31.19
C LEU A 463 -27.52 -17.49 30.10
N ASP A 464 -28.62 -16.83 29.73
CA ASP A 464 -29.40 -17.21 28.56
C ASP A 464 -28.55 -17.12 27.27
N ASN A 465 -28.90 -17.96 26.29
CA ASN A 465 -28.11 -18.08 25.07
C ASN A 465 -27.97 -16.77 24.28
N LYS A 466 -29.00 -15.91 24.27
CA LYS A 466 -28.95 -14.66 23.49
C LYS A 466 -27.98 -13.68 24.13
N THR A 467 -28.10 -13.46 25.44
CA THR A 467 -27.20 -12.59 26.21
C THR A 467 -25.77 -13.10 26.17
N LYS A 468 -25.57 -14.41 26.30
CA LYS A 468 -24.26 -15.05 26.21
C LYS A 468 -23.59 -14.79 24.87
N ILE A 469 -24.28 -15.05 23.76
CA ILE A 469 -23.75 -14.84 22.42
C ILE A 469 -23.40 -13.36 22.19
N ASP A 470 -24.25 -12.44 22.63
CA ASP A 470 -23.99 -11.00 22.50
C ASP A 470 -22.74 -10.54 23.27
N ARG A 471 -22.63 -10.91 24.55
CA ARG A 471 -21.47 -10.56 25.38
C ARG A 471 -20.19 -11.19 24.87
N VAL A 472 -20.23 -12.47 24.49
CA VAL A 472 -19.08 -13.18 23.88
C VAL A 472 -18.61 -12.48 22.62
N ALA A 473 -19.55 -12.07 21.75
CA ALA A 473 -19.22 -11.36 20.52
C ALA A 473 -18.54 -10.00 20.79
N LYS A 474 -19.07 -9.19 21.71
CA LYS A 474 -18.49 -7.89 22.08
C LYS A 474 -17.11 -8.02 22.73
N ILE A 475 -16.93 -8.99 23.62
CA ILE A 475 -15.62 -9.29 24.23
C ILE A 475 -14.62 -9.73 23.16
N TYR A 476 -15.00 -10.70 22.31
CA TYR A 476 -14.12 -11.23 21.28
C TYR A 476 -13.75 -10.17 20.24
N MET A 477 -14.72 -9.35 19.81
CA MET A 477 -14.48 -8.22 18.91
C MET A 477 -13.49 -7.22 19.50
N SER A 478 -13.59 -6.90 20.79
CA SER A 478 -12.66 -6.00 21.48
C SER A 478 -11.24 -6.55 21.49
N MET A 479 -11.08 -7.86 21.70
CA MET A 479 -9.77 -8.52 21.65
C MET A 479 -9.17 -8.48 20.24
N LEU A 480 -9.99 -8.63 19.19
CA LEU A 480 -9.52 -8.51 17.81
C LEU A 480 -9.17 -7.06 17.43
N PHE A 481 -9.84 -6.07 18.03
CA PHE A 481 -9.55 -4.65 17.85
C PHE A 481 -8.14 -4.26 18.31
N SER A 482 -7.60 -4.95 19.31
CA SER A 482 -6.24 -4.75 19.83
C SER A 482 -5.18 -5.62 19.20
N LEU A 483 -5.51 -6.42 18.17
CA LEU A 483 -4.57 -7.35 17.52
C LEU A 483 -3.86 -6.66 16.35
N PRO A 484 -2.57 -6.26 16.47
CA PRO A 484 -1.74 -5.88 15.34
C PRO A 484 -1.04 -7.10 14.76
N PHE A 485 -0.53 -7.03 13.53
CA PHE A 485 0.18 -8.16 12.92
C PHE A 485 1.60 -8.43 13.44
N ASN A 486 2.19 -7.48 14.16
CA ASN A 486 3.49 -7.61 14.82
C ASN A 486 3.29 -7.68 16.34
N HIS A 487 2.53 -8.68 16.80
CA HIS A 487 2.32 -8.98 18.23
C HIS A 487 3.14 -10.20 18.65
N PRO A 488 3.38 -10.45 19.96
CA PRO A 488 4.33 -11.46 20.45
C PRO A 488 4.23 -12.86 19.85
N PHE A 489 3.03 -13.24 19.39
CA PHE A 489 2.79 -14.54 18.80
C PHE A 489 2.80 -14.55 17.27
N ASN A 490 2.53 -13.41 16.63
CA ASN A 490 2.53 -13.28 15.17
C ASN A 490 3.74 -12.45 14.74
N GLN A 491 4.73 -13.13 14.18
CA GLN A 491 5.97 -12.53 13.67
C GLN A 491 5.88 -12.31 12.17
N MET A 492 4.82 -11.63 11.72
CA MET A 492 4.74 -11.23 10.32
C MET A 492 5.83 -10.22 9.96
N SER A 493 6.04 -9.99 8.67
CA SER A 493 7.04 -9.03 8.20
C SER A 493 6.86 -7.67 8.88
N SER A 494 7.96 -7.02 9.24
CA SER A 494 7.95 -5.65 9.77
C SER A 494 7.47 -4.62 8.74
N SER A 495 7.19 -5.02 7.49
CA SER A 495 6.44 -4.17 6.56
C SER A 495 4.96 -4.01 6.92
N PHE A 496 4.37 -4.91 7.72
CA PHE A 496 2.97 -4.84 8.13
C PHE A 496 2.81 -3.95 9.37
N ASN A 497 2.24 -2.77 9.17
CA ASN A 497 1.99 -1.77 10.21
C ASN A 497 0.51 -1.37 10.20
N ILE A 498 -0.34 -2.30 10.64
CA ILE A 498 -1.79 -2.20 10.57
C ILE A 498 -2.46 -3.03 11.68
N TYR A 499 -3.64 -2.60 12.12
CA TYR A 499 -4.59 -3.41 12.89
C TYR A 499 -5.62 -4.06 11.93
N PRO A 500 -5.41 -5.33 11.51
CA PRO A 500 -6.21 -5.96 10.45
C PRO A 500 -7.71 -5.98 10.71
N PHE A 501 -8.14 -6.28 11.93
CA PHE A 501 -9.56 -6.42 12.23
C PHE A 501 -10.27 -5.08 12.28
N ARG A 502 -9.57 -3.98 12.62
CA ARG A 502 -10.13 -2.63 12.48
C ARG A 502 -10.45 -2.31 11.03
N LEU A 503 -9.56 -2.66 10.09
CA LEU A 503 -9.82 -2.53 8.66
C LEU A 503 -10.98 -3.42 8.19
N ILE A 504 -11.02 -4.70 8.60
CA ILE A 504 -12.12 -5.62 8.26
C ILE A 504 -13.47 -5.05 8.73
N PHE A 505 -13.53 -4.58 9.98
CA PHE A 505 -14.75 -4.02 10.56
C PHE A 505 -15.14 -2.70 9.89
N LYS A 506 -14.16 -1.85 9.54
CA LYS A 506 -14.40 -0.64 8.77
C LYS A 506 -15.01 -0.93 7.40
N LEU A 507 -14.49 -1.91 6.67
CA LEU A 507 -15.03 -2.34 5.36
C LEU A 507 -16.46 -2.88 5.49
N LEU A 508 -16.76 -3.63 6.54
CA LEU A 508 -18.11 -4.12 6.84
C LEU A 508 -19.10 -3.01 7.21
N ARG A 509 -18.62 -1.81 7.55
CA ARG A 509 -19.45 -0.62 7.79
C ARG A 509 -19.44 0.37 6.62
N ASP A 510 -18.75 0.07 5.53
CA ASP A 510 -18.75 0.96 4.36
C ASP A 510 -20.08 0.80 3.59
N PRO A 511 -20.88 1.87 3.47
CA PRO A 511 -22.18 1.78 2.79
C PRO A 511 -22.04 1.46 1.30
N ARG A 512 -20.90 1.79 0.67
CA ARG A 512 -20.65 1.45 -0.76
C ARG A 512 -20.49 -0.04 -0.97
N LEU A 513 -20.11 -0.78 0.07
CA LEU A 513 -19.91 -2.22 0.06
C LEU A 513 -21.16 -2.99 0.53
N ASP A 514 -22.30 -2.31 0.70
CA ASP A 514 -23.57 -2.89 1.15
C ASP A 514 -23.47 -3.65 2.49
N GLY A 515 -22.54 -3.24 3.37
CA GLY A 515 -22.29 -3.90 4.65
C GLY A 515 -21.73 -5.33 4.55
N ARG A 516 -21.20 -5.72 3.38
CA ARG A 516 -20.72 -7.07 3.09
C ARG A 516 -19.26 -7.09 2.72
N LEU A 517 -18.55 -8.12 3.21
CA LEU A 517 -17.19 -8.44 2.78
C LEU A 517 -17.15 -9.84 2.17
N TYR A 518 -16.88 -9.94 0.88
CA TYR A 518 -16.76 -11.21 0.17
C TYR A 518 -15.39 -11.87 0.41
N CYS A 519 -15.36 -13.19 0.31
CA CYS A 519 -14.15 -13.95 0.57
C CYS A 519 -13.06 -13.68 -0.49
N ASP A 520 -13.42 -13.46 -1.76
CA ASP A 520 -12.47 -13.04 -2.81
C ASP A 520 -11.88 -11.67 -2.57
N GLU A 521 -12.68 -10.70 -2.14
CA GLU A 521 -12.17 -9.39 -1.72
C GLU A 521 -11.13 -9.53 -0.60
N MET A 522 -11.43 -10.39 0.39
CA MET A 522 -10.54 -10.67 1.51
C MET A 522 -9.20 -11.25 1.03
N PHE A 523 -9.21 -12.39 0.32
CA PHE A 523 -7.95 -13.08 -0.03
C PHE A 523 -7.21 -12.42 -1.21
N TYR A 524 -7.90 -11.63 -2.05
CA TYR A 524 -7.30 -10.99 -3.21
C TYR A 524 -6.82 -9.56 -2.94
N TYR A 525 -7.50 -8.77 -2.10
CA TYR A 525 -7.08 -7.39 -1.81
C TYR A 525 -6.74 -7.16 -0.34
N VAL A 526 -7.69 -7.38 0.57
CA VAL A 526 -7.55 -6.95 1.97
C VAL A 526 -6.32 -7.57 2.63
N MET A 527 -6.09 -8.87 2.40
CA MET A 527 -4.93 -9.59 2.94
C MET A 527 -3.56 -9.11 2.42
N TRP A 528 -3.51 -8.15 1.50
CA TRP A 528 -2.27 -7.64 0.91
C TRP A 528 -1.92 -6.23 1.41
N CYS A 529 -2.79 -5.62 2.22
CA CYS A 529 -2.56 -4.29 2.78
C CYS A 529 -1.45 -4.32 3.85
N LYS A 530 -0.29 -3.72 3.54
CA LYS A 530 0.84 -3.61 4.48
C LYS A 530 0.63 -2.46 5.48
N THR A 531 0.12 -1.36 4.98
CA THR A 531 -0.32 -0.17 5.70
C THR A 531 -1.69 0.24 5.15
N ILE A 532 -2.38 1.13 5.86
CA ILE A 532 -3.58 1.76 5.34
C ILE A 532 -3.66 3.21 5.84
N ASP A 533 -3.90 4.15 4.95
CA ASP A 533 -4.39 5.50 5.25
C ASP A 533 -5.71 5.74 4.49
N ASN A 534 -6.22 6.97 4.51
CA ASN A 534 -7.48 7.29 3.86
C ASN A 534 -7.44 7.12 2.33
N ASP A 535 -6.36 7.49 1.67
CA ASP A 535 -6.24 7.37 0.21
C ASP A 535 -6.09 5.89 -0.22
N ASP A 536 -5.30 5.13 0.54
CA ASP A 536 -5.19 3.67 0.38
C ASP A 536 -6.55 2.99 0.58
N TYR A 537 -7.33 3.42 1.58
CA TYR A 537 -8.65 2.90 1.87
C TYR A 537 -9.64 3.16 0.73
N GLU A 538 -9.70 4.40 0.23
CA GLU A 538 -10.54 4.75 -0.92
C GLU A 538 -10.17 3.94 -2.15
N SER A 539 -8.86 3.76 -2.42
CA SER A 539 -8.41 2.90 -3.52
C SER A 539 -8.79 1.43 -3.30
N LEU A 540 -8.68 0.92 -2.07
CA LEU A 540 -9.08 -0.45 -1.72
C LEU A 540 -10.56 -0.68 -1.98
N VAL A 541 -11.43 0.22 -1.53
CA VAL A 541 -12.89 0.12 -1.76
C VAL A 541 -13.21 0.15 -3.25
N GLU A 542 -12.62 1.07 -4.03
CA GLU A 542 -12.82 1.11 -5.49
C GLU A 542 -12.35 -0.18 -6.18
N ASN A 543 -11.21 -0.74 -5.76
CA ASN A 543 -10.72 -2.02 -6.29
C ASN A 543 -11.67 -3.18 -5.97
N MET A 544 -12.25 -3.21 -4.76
CA MET A 544 -13.25 -4.21 -4.36
C MET A 544 -14.52 -4.07 -5.19
N LEU A 545 -15.03 -2.85 -5.39
CA LEU A 545 -16.18 -2.59 -6.27
C LEU A 545 -15.90 -3.00 -7.72
N GLY A 546 -14.69 -2.74 -8.22
CA GLY A 546 -14.22 -3.23 -9.51
C GLY A 546 -14.25 -4.76 -9.60
N LEU A 547 -13.78 -5.45 -8.56
CA LEU A 547 -13.84 -6.91 -8.49
C LEU A 547 -15.29 -7.41 -8.43
N ARG A 548 -16.21 -6.72 -7.74
CA ARG A 548 -17.65 -7.10 -7.75
C ARG A 548 -18.26 -7.03 -9.15
N ARG A 549 -17.81 -6.11 -10.00
CA ARG A 549 -18.30 -5.96 -11.39
C ARG A 549 -17.82 -7.08 -12.34
N MET A 550 -16.75 -7.80 -11.99
CA MET A 550 -16.23 -8.89 -12.82
C MET A 550 -17.09 -10.16 -12.73
N ASN A 551 -17.23 -10.86 -13.85
CA ASN A 551 -17.84 -12.19 -13.86
C ASN A 551 -17.02 -13.15 -12.96
N PRO A 552 -17.64 -13.94 -12.06
CA PRO A 552 -16.95 -14.89 -11.20
C PRO A 552 -16.03 -15.89 -11.92
N VAL A 553 -16.37 -16.30 -13.14
CA VAL A 553 -15.52 -17.20 -13.95
C VAL A 553 -14.24 -16.49 -14.36
N ASP A 554 -14.32 -15.26 -14.84
CA ASP A 554 -13.16 -14.44 -15.21
C ASP A 554 -12.26 -14.18 -13.99
N LYS A 555 -12.84 -14.01 -12.80
CA LYS A 555 -12.06 -13.92 -11.55
C LYS A 555 -11.26 -15.19 -11.30
N LEU A 556 -11.89 -16.36 -11.48
CA LEU A 556 -11.22 -17.64 -11.29
C LEU A 556 -10.06 -17.83 -12.28
N GLU A 557 -10.24 -17.44 -13.54
CA GLU A 557 -9.17 -17.44 -14.54
C GLU A 557 -8.04 -16.47 -14.16
N MET A 558 -8.40 -15.27 -13.72
CA MET A 558 -7.44 -14.28 -13.20
C MET A 558 -6.63 -14.84 -12.00
N PHE A 559 -7.26 -15.56 -11.08
CA PHE A 559 -6.58 -16.19 -9.94
C PHE A 559 -5.67 -17.36 -10.33
N LYS A 560 -5.81 -17.90 -11.55
CA LYS A 560 -5.06 -19.04 -12.09
C LYS A 560 -3.98 -18.66 -13.10
N ARG A 561 -3.74 -17.36 -13.31
CA ARG A 561 -2.86 -16.85 -14.36
C ARG A 561 -1.46 -17.48 -14.36
N THR A 562 -0.88 -17.67 -13.18
CA THR A 562 0.38 -18.41 -13.01
C THR A 562 0.29 -19.38 -11.84
N LEU A 563 1.07 -20.46 -11.89
CA LEU A 563 1.09 -21.47 -10.83
C LEU A 563 1.48 -20.90 -9.44
N PRO A 564 2.48 -19.99 -9.31
CA PRO A 564 2.81 -19.39 -8.02
C PRO A 564 1.72 -18.45 -7.48
N GLU A 565 1.00 -17.75 -8.36
CA GLU A 565 -0.15 -16.91 -7.97
C GLU A 565 -1.31 -17.79 -7.47
N GLU A 566 -1.66 -18.85 -8.18
CA GLU A 566 -2.72 -19.80 -7.78
C GLU A 566 -2.41 -20.41 -6.39
N ASP A 567 -1.18 -20.89 -6.18
CA ASP A 567 -0.77 -21.53 -4.92
C ASP A 567 -0.91 -20.59 -3.71
N THR A 568 -0.51 -19.33 -3.89
CA THR A 568 -0.55 -18.32 -2.83
C THR A 568 -1.97 -17.85 -2.57
N LEU A 569 -2.78 -17.63 -3.61
CA LEU A 569 -4.20 -17.27 -3.48
C LEU A 569 -5.03 -18.40 -2.87
N ALA A 570 -4.78 -19.65 -3.24
CA ALA A 570 -5.42 -20.81 -2.61
C ALA A 570 -5.10 -20.87 -1.10
N ASN A 571 -3.87 -20.57 -0.72
CA ASN A 571 -3.46 -20.52 0.69
C ASN A 571 -4.17 -19.37 1.44
N ALA A 572 -4.26 -18.18 0.82
CA ALA A 572 -4.96 -17.02 1.36
C ALA A 572 -6.48 -17.27 1.50
N LEU A 573 -7.11 -17.87 0.49
CA LEU A 573 -8.52 -18.29 0.54
C LEU A 573 -8.79 -19.21 1.73
N HIS A 574 -7.90 -20.18 1.98
CA HIS A 574 -8.06 -21.09 3.11
C HIS A 574 -8.01 -20.35 4.46
N GLU A 575 -7.12 -19.37 4.59
CA GLU A 575 -6.99 -18.53 5.78
C GLU A 575 -8.19 -17.61 5.99
N ALA A 576 -8.67 -16.96 4.92
CA ALA A 576 -9.86 -16.11 4.95
C ALA A 576 -11.11 -16.90 5.40
N VAL A 577 -11.31 -18.11 4.87
CA VAL A 577 -12.45 -18.98 5.26
C VAL A 577 -12.38 -19.40 6.74
N TYR A 578 -11.18 -19.62 7.28
CA TYR A 578 -11.01 -19.91 8.71
C TYR A 578 -11.31 -18.69 9.56
N ALA A 579 -10.80 -17.52 9.18
CA ALA A 579 -11.09 -16.26 9.87
C ALA A 579 -12.59 -15.95 9.89
N PHE A 580 -13.28 -16.10 8.75
CA PHE A 580 -14.73 -15.90 8.67
C PHE A 580 -15.49 -16.89 9.55
N GLY A 581 -15.07 -18.16 9.59
CA GLY A 581 -15.66 -19.17 10.48
C GLY A 581 -15.50 -18.83 11.97
N GLN A 582 -14.35 -18.27 12.35
CA GLN A 582 -14.09 -17.83 13.72
C GLN A 582 -14.91 -16.60 14.12
N LEU A 583 -15.00 -15.60 13.24
CA LEU A 583 -15.82 -14.41 13.47
C LEU A 583 -17.30 -14.76 13.61
N ALA A 584 -17.80 -15.67 12.77
CA ALA A 584 -19.18 -16.12 12.81
C ALA A 584 -19.47 -17.00 14.04
N GLY A 585 -18.57 -17.93 14.36
CA GLY A 585 -18.69 -18.76 15.56
C GLY A 585 -18.62 -17.96 16.86
N GLY A 586 -17.89 -16.84 16.86
CA GLY A 586 -17.85 -15.89 17.97
C GLY A 586 -19.05 -14.95 18.04
N GLY A 587 -20.01 -15.04 17.10
CA GLY A 587 -21.22 -14.23 17.11
C GLY A 587 -21.05 -12.79 16.63
N ILE A 588 -19.91 -12.43 16.02
CA ILE A 588 -19.65 -11.06 15.51
C ILE A 588 -20.37 -10.83 14.18
N VAL A 589 -20.31 -11.83 13.29
CA VAL A 589 -20.82 -11.75 11.91
C VAL A 589 -21.73 -12.92 11.58
N THR A 590 -22.57 -12.76 10.57
CA THR A 590 -23.27 -13.87 9.91
C THR A 590 -22.42 -14.33 8.71
N HIS A 591 -22.17 -15.64 8.59
CA HIS A 591 -21.43 -16.20 7.44
C HIS A 591 -22.36 -16.85 6.42
N HIS A 592 -22.42 -16.28 5.22
CA HIS A 592 -23.27 -16.74 4.12
C HIS A 592 -22.52 -17.70 3.20
N ASP A 593 -22.42 -18.99 3.59
CA ASP A 593 -21.76 -20.06 2.81
C ASP A 593 -22.77 -21.15 2.39
N VAL A 594 -23.51 -20.91 1.30
CA VAL A 594 -24.44 -21.91 0.73
C VAL A 594 -23.64 -22.89 -0.14
N LYS A 595 -23.18 -23.99 0.48
CA LYS A 595 -22.22 -24.98 -0.06
C LYS A 595 -22.42 -25.46 -1.51
N ARG A 596 -23.63 -25.38 -2.08
CA ARG A 596 -23.95 -25.85 -3.44
C ARG A 596 -24.33 -24.75 -4.45
N LYS A 597 -24.83 -23.59 -4.03
CA LYS A 597 -25.31 -22.56 -4.97
C LYS A 597 -24.24 -21.54 -5.39
N ASN A 598 -23.16 -21.40 -4.62
CA ASN A 598 -22.16 -20.33 -4.84
C ASN A 598 -20.76 -20.86 -5.23
N TYR A 599 -20.65 -22.11 -5.67
CA TYR A 599 -19.37 -22.68 -6.10
C TYR A 599 -18.96 -22.16 -7.48
N ILE A 600 -17.74 -21.65 -7.59
CA ILE A 600 -17.20 -21.11 -8.84
C ILE A 600 -16.15 -22.07 -9.43
N GLY A 601 -15.19 -22.54 -8.62
CA GLY A 601 -14.20 -23.49 -9.09
C GLY A 601 -13.08 -23.79 -8.09
N PRO A 602 -12.14 -24.70 -8.43
CA PRO A 602 -11.03 -25.06 -7.56
C PRO A 602 -9.82 -24.14 -7.77
N LEU A 603 -9.13 -23.78 -6.69
CA LEU A 603 -7.75 -23.28 -6.68
C LEU A 603 -6.84 -24.34 -6.04
N HIS A 604 -5.64 -24.53 -6.58
CA HIS A 604 -4.71 -25.57 -6.13
C HIS A 604 -3.59 -25.01 -5.25
N HIS A 605 -3.19 -25.79 -4.24
CA HIS A 605 -2.15 -25.43 -3.28
C HIS A 605 -1.24 -26.62 -2.94
N GLY A 606 0.07 -26.40 -2.91
CA GLY A 606 1.10 -27.36 -2.51
C GLY A 606 1.61 -28.22 -3.67
N GLY A 607 2.41 -29.25 -3.35
CA GLY A 607 2.95 -30.21 -4.33
C GLY A 607 4.40 -29.96 -4.79
N PHE A 608 5.03 -28.85 -4.36
CA PHE A 608 6.33 -28.39 -4.87
C PHE A 608 7.42 -28.15 -3.80
N GLY A 609 7.17 -28.54 -2.54
CA GLY A 609 8.12 -28.31 -1.43
C GLY A 609 8.19 -26.83 -0.99
N ARG A 610 9.32 -26.43 -0.39
CA ARG A 610 9.58 -25.05 0.10
C ARG A 610 10.32 -24.15 -0.91
N GLY A 611 10.62 -24.64 -2.11
CA GLY A 611 11.33 -23.89 -3.16
C GLY A 611 10.43 -22.93 -3.94
N MET A 612 11.03 -22.10 -4.80
CA MET A 612 10.27 -21.27 -5.74
C MET A 612 9.51 -22.14 -6.73
N LEU A 613 8.23 -21.80 -6.94
CA LEU A 613 7.40 -22.46 -7.95
C LEU A 613 7.75 -21.91 -9.35
N PRO A 614 7.94 -22.76 -10.36
CA PRO A 614 8.04 -22.33 -11.75
C PRO A 614 6.73 -21.70 -12.21
N ASP A 615 6.79 -20.71 -13.11
CA ASP A 615 5.61 -20.03 -13.65
C ASP A 615 4.72 -21.00 -14.45
N TYR A 616 5.34 -21.94 -15.17
CA TYR A 616 4.70 -22.97 -16.00
C TYR A 616 5.44 -24.29 -15.91
N ILE A 617 4.71 -25.41 -15.90
CA ILE A 617 5.24 -26.78 -16.04
C ILE A 617 4.32 -27.57 -16.97
N SER A 618 4.82 -28.67 -17.53
CA SER A 618 4.02 -29.54 -18.40
C SER A 618 2.85 -30.19 -17.64
N GLU A 619 1.78 -30.57 -18.37
CA GLU A 619 0.62 -31.26 -17.77
C GLU A 619 1.01 -32.59 -17.11
N GLU A 620 1.95 -33.33 -17.69
CA GLU A 620 2.49 -34.57 -17.13
C GLU A 620 3.22 -34.33 -15.81
N GLU A 621 4.10 -33.32 -15.76
CA GLU A 621 4.77 -32.93 -14.52
C GLU A 621 3.77 -32.47 -13.46
N LEU A 622 2.74 -31.72 -13.85
CA LEU A 622 1.71 -31.19 -12.96
C LEU A 622 0.84 -32.31 -12.37
N ALA A 623 0.49 -33.31 -13.19
CA ALA A 623 -0.28 -34.49 -12.77
C ALA A 623 0.47 -35.36 -11.76
N SER A 624 1.81 -35.38 -11.82
CA SER A 624 2.64 -36.11 -10.84
C SER A 624 2.66 -35.48 -9.44
N LYS A 625 2.19 -34.23 -9.28
CA LYS A 625 2.26 -33.50 -8.00
C LYS A 625 1.02 -33.72 -7.12
N LYS A 626 1.24 -34.08 -5.86
CA LYS A 626 0.17 -34.14 -4.84
C LYS A 626 -0.22 -32.73 -4.39
N ARG A 627 -1.21 -32.15 -5.06
CA ARG A 627 -1.77 -30.82 -4.76
C ARG A 627 -3.05 -30.95 -3.93
N SER A 628 -3.28 -29.99 -3.04
CA SER A 628 -4.52 -29.84 -2.29
C SER A 628 -5.43 -28.81 -2.96
N THR A 629 -6.74 -29.01 -2.87
CA THR A 629 -7.71 -28.12 -3.54
C THR A 629 -8.41 -27.21 -2.52
N ARG A 630 -8.68 -25.97 -2.92
CA ARG A 630 -9.52 -25.01 -2.19
C ARG A 630 -10.63 -24.54 -3.10
N ASN A 631 -11.86 -24.69 -2.63
CA ASN A 631 -13.04 -24.35 -3.43
C ASN A 631 -13.32 -22.85 -3.30
N TYR A 632 -13.11 -22.12 -4.39
CA TYR A 632 -13.51 -20.72 -4.48
C TYR A 632 -15.03 -20.65 -4.60
N ARG A 633 -15.63 -19.84 -3.71
CA ARG A 633 -17.06 -19.57 -3.64
C ARG A 633 -17.31 -18.08 -3.47
N LEU A 634 -18.47 -17.62 -3.91
CA LEU A 634 -18.97 -16.28 -3.58
C LEU A 634 -19.68 -16.29 -2.23
N ASN A 635 -18.91 -16.56 -1.17
CA ASN A 635 -19.39 -16.43 0.20
C ASN A 635 -18.93 -15.09 0.78
N TYR A 636 -19.74 -14.53 1.66
CA TYR A 636 -19.47 -13.25 2.32
C TYR A 636 -19.86 -13.29 3.79
N ILE A 637 -19.40 -12.29 4.52
CA ILE A 637 -19.82 -12.00 5.88
C ILE A 637 -20.46 -10.62 5.95
N GLU A 638 -21.36 -10.45 6.90
CA GLU A 638 -21.98 -9.18 7.28
C GLU A 638 -22.13 -9.14 8.81
N PHE A 639 -22.14 -7.96 9.42
CA PHE A 639 -22.32 -7.87 10.86
C PHE A 639 -23.65 -8.49 11.29
N ARG A 640 -23.67 -9.04 12.51
CA ARG A 640 -24.94 -9.27 13.18
C ARG A 640 -25.53 -7.92 13.61
N PRO A 641 -26.85 -7.69 13.44
CA PRO A 641 -27.47 -6.40 13.77
C PRO A 641 -27.19 -5.94 15.21
N GLU A 642 -27.11 -6.87 16.16
CA GLU A 642 -26.86 -6.56 17.57
C GLU A 642 -25.43 -6.04 17.85
N ILE A 643 -24.51 -6.22 16.90
CA ILE A 643 -23.08 -5.86 17.04
C ILE A 643 -22.76 -4.55 16.32
N GLU A 644 -23.59 -4.11 15.37
CA GLU A 644 -23.29 -2.94 14.53
C GLU A 644 -23.06 -1.66 15.34
N GLU A 645 -23.92 -1.36 16.32
CA GLU A 645 -23.77 -0.16 17.15
C GLU A 645 -22.46 -0.19 17.96
N PHE A 646 -22.12 -1.36 18.50
CA PHE A 646 -20.87 -1.56 19.24
C PHE A 646 -19.65 -1.41 18.32
N ALA A 647 -19.74 -1.94 17.09
CA ALA A 647 -18.71 -1.79 16.07
C ALA A 647 -18.45 -0.32 15.71
N ASP A 648 -19.52 0.45 15.55
CA ASP A 648 -19.44 1.88 15.22
C ASP A 648 -18.80 2.69 16.36
N LYS A 649 -19.16 2.41 17.63
CA LYS A 649 -18.51 3.01 18.81
C LYS A 649 -17.02 2.70 18.85
N MET A 650 -16.65 1.42 18.66
CA MET A 650 -15.25 0.99 18.66
C MET A 650 -14.45 1.62 17.51
N LEU A 651 -15.00 1.72 16.30
CA LEU A 651 -14.33 2.35 15.15
C LEU A 651 -14.17 3.87 15.31
N ALA A 652 -15.09 4.52 16.03
CA ALA A 652 -14.98 5.93 16.36
C ALA A 652 -13.88 6.21 17.39
N ALA A 653 -13.75 5.35 18.40
CA ALA A 653 -12.74 5.47 19.44
C ALA A 653 -11.33 5.03 19.00
N TYR A 654 -11.26 4.02 18.13
CA TYR A 654 -10.00 3.42 17.70
C TYR A 654 -9.94 3.33 16.18
N SER A 655 -9.18 4.24 15.56
CA SER A 655 -9.13 4.34 14.11
C SER A 655 -8.48 3.11 13.44
N TYR A 656 -8.87 2.85 12.19
CA TYR A 656 -8.37 1.75 11.36
C TYR A 656 -7.00 2.04 10.73
N ASP A 657 -6.63 3.31 10.59
CA ASP A 657 -5.39 3.79 9.98
C ASP A 657 -4.25 4.03 10.99
N GLU A 658 -4.52 3.83 12.28
CA GLU A 658 -3.54 3.90 13.35
C GLU A 658 -2.39 2.91 13.13
N LYS A 659 -1.16 3.35 13.38
CA LYS A 659 0.07 2.60 13.12
C LYS A 659 0.59 1.91 14.39
N PRO A 660 0.41 0.58 14.56
CA PRO A 660 0.86 -0.12 15.77
C PRO A 660 2.36 0.00 16.07
N HIS A 661 3.20 0.20 15.05
CA HIS A 661 4.65 0.36 15.26
C HIS A 661 5.02 1.66 15.97
N ASP A 662 4.21 2.70 15.88
CA ASP A 662 4.53 3.96 16.55
C ASP A 662 4.32 3.82 18.06
N LEU A 663 3.27 3.12 18.47
CA LEU A 663 3.06 2.72 19.86
C LEU A 663 4.16 1.77 20.36
N TYR A 664 4.59 0.81 19.53
CA TYR A 664 5.71 -0.08 19.87
C TYR A 664 7.03 0.68 20.10
N LYS A 665 7.36 1.64 19.23
CA LYS A 665 8.56 2.49 19.38
C LYS A 665 8.50 3.31 20.68
N LEU A 666 7.32 3.79 21.06
CA LEU A 666 7.11 4.60 22.26
C LEU A 666 7.28 3.78 23.55
N LEU A 667 6.67 2.60 23.62
CA LEU A 667 6.61 1.79 24.85
C LEU A 667 7.78 0.81 25.00
N GLY A 668 8.41 0.39 23.91
CA GLY A 668 9.34 -0.73 23.90
C GLY A 668 8.66 -2.09 24.17
N THR A 669 9.40 -3.19 24.02
CA THR A 669 8.81 -4.53 23.92
C THR A 669 7.97 -4.93 25.13
N SER A 670 8.48 -4.81 26.36
CA SER A 670 7.76 -5.30 27.55
C SER A 670 6.47 -4.53 27.81
N ASP A 671 6.53 -3.20 27.76
CA ASP A 671 5.36 -2.36 28.08
C ASP A 671 4.35 -2.39 26.92
N TYR A 672 4.80 -2.58 25.67
CA TYR A 672 3.90 -2.81 24.53
C TYR A 672 3.07 -4.10 24.67
N VAL A 673 3.70 -5.22 25.07
CA VAL A 673 2.97 -6.48 25.29
C VAL A 673 1.92 -6.31 26.39
N MET A 674 2.30 -5.68 27.50
CA MET A 674 1.37 -5.39 28.59
C MET A 674 0.21 -4.51 28.11
N HIS A 675 0.50 -3.46 27.34
CA HIS A 675 -0.52 -2.59 26.76
C HIS A 675 -1.50 -3.37 25.86
N LEU A 676 -1.00 -4.22 24.96
CA LEU A 676 -1.84 -5.00 24.04
C LEU A 676 -2.79 -5.96 24.77
N TYR A 677 -2.28 -6.71 25.75
CA TYR A 677 -3.06 -7.75 26.43
C TYR A 677 -3.88 -7.23 27.62
N ASN A 678 -3.58 -6.04 28.14
CA ASN A 678 -4.44 -5.34 29.11
C ASN A 678 -5.48 -4.43 28.45
N PHE A 679 -5.58 -4.46 27.11
CA PHE A 679 -6.59 -3.70 26.40
C PHE A 679 -7.99 -4.09 26.87
N TYR A 680 -8.69 -3.14 27.46
CA TYR A 680 -10.07 -3.28 27.91
C TYR A 680 -10.76 -1.94 27.61
N PRO A 681 -11.44 -1.81 26.45
CA PRO A 681 -11.97 -0.53 25.99
C PRO A 681 -13.14 -0.06 26.85
N GLU A 682 -13.31 1.25 27.01
CA GLU A 682 -14.43 1.83 27.78
C GLU A 682 -15.78 1.45 27.17
N GLU A 683 -15.86 1.40 25.85
CA GLU A 683 -17.03 1.02 25.07
C GLU A 683 -17.54 -0.37 25.46
N LEU A 684 -16.63 -1.33 25.73
CA LEU A 684 -17.01 -2.67 26.19
C LEU A 684 -17.44 -2.65 27.66
N ARG A 685 -16.80 -1.83 28.49
CA ARG A 685 -17.12 -1.73 29.92
C ARG A 685 -18.54 -1.23 30.12
N GLU A 686 -18.95 -0.21 29.38
CA GLU A 686 -20.30 0.36 29.46
C GLU A 686 -21.39 -0.68 29.16
N GLU A 687 -21.11 -1.61 28.26
CA GLU A 687 -22.02 -2.69 27.88
C GLU A 687 -22.03 -3.86 28.89
N LEU A 688 -20.90 -4.12 29.57
CA LEU A 688 -20.74 -5.29 30.45
C LEU A 688 -21.00 -5.02 31.94
N ASP A 689 -20.61 -3.85 32.45
CA ASP A 689 -20.81 -3.47 33.85
C ASP A 689 -20.97 -1.93 34.03
N PRO A 690 -22.19 -1.41 33.92
CA PRO A 690 -22.49 0.01 34.07
C PRO A 690 -22.14 0.58 35.46
N LYS A 691 -21.99 -0.27 36.50
CA LYS A 691 -21.78 0.17 37.90
C LYS A 691 -20.31 0.40 38.25
N GLN A 692 -19.36 -0.15 37.50
CA GLN A 692 -17.92 -0.03 37.78
C GLN A 692 -17.20 1.15 37.10
N LYS A 693 -17.94 1.98 36.33
CA LYS A 693 -17.40 3.07 35.50
C LYS A 693 -16.50 4.06 36.25
N ALA A 694 -16.93 4.53 37.42
CA ALA A 694 -16.21 5.59 38.15
C ALA A 694 -14.90 5.10 38.78
N LEU A 695 -14.91 3.91 39.38
CA LEU A 695 -13.77 3.36 40.10
C LEU A 695 -12.62 2.98 39.14
N VAL A 696 -12.94 2.28 38.05
CA VAL A 696 -11.92 1.84 37.09
C VAL A 696 -11.27 3.04 36.39
N SER A 697 -12.07 4.05 36.02
CA SER A 697 -11.54 5.29 35.43
C SER A 697 -10.61 6.03 36.39
N TYR A 698 -11.01 6.15 37.65
CA TYR A 698 -10.19 6.76 38.70
C TYR A 698 -8.87 6.00 38.90
N ILE A 699 -8.91 4.66 38.98
CA ILE A 699 -7.70 3.86 39.17
C ILE A 699 -6.80 3.91 37.93
N MET A 700 -7.35 3.90 36.72
CA MET A 700 -6.55 4.07 35.50
C MET A 700 -5.80 5.40 35.55
N GLN A 701 -6.51 6.50 35.83
CA GLN A 701 -5.90 7.81 36.00
C GLN A 701 -4.85 7.83 37.11
N LEU A 702 -5.11 7.14 38.22
CA LEU A 702 -4.17 7.00 39.34
C LEU A 702 -2.90 6.27 38.90
N THR A 703 -3.04 5.14 38.20
CA THR A 703 -1.90 4.34 37.71
C THR A 703 -1.11 5.05 36.62
N ASP A 704 -1.76 5.83 35.76
CA ASP A 704 -1.10 6.66 34.75
C ASP A 704 -0.34 7.81 35.39
N LYS A 705 -0.94 8.49 36.38
CA LYS A 705 -0.25 9.52 37.19
C LYS A 705 0.97 8.95 37.93
N ILE A 706 0.87 7.75 38.52
CA ILE A 706 2.01 7.05 39.13
C ILE A 706 3.14 6.90 38.10
N LYS A 707 2.86 6.40 36.89
CA LYS A 707 3.87 6.22 35.84
C LYS A 707 4.43 7.55 35.35
N GLN A 708 3.57 8.53 35.08
CA GLN A 708 3.93 9.86 34.59
C GLN A 708 4.83 10.57 35.60
N TYR A 709 4.35 10.78 36.83
CA TYR A 709 5.08 11.54 37.84
C TYR A 709 6.33 10.82 38.32
N SER A 710 6.42 9.49 38.19
CA SER A 710 7.67 8.77 38.49
C SER A 710 8.84 9.15 37.56
N ARG A 711 8.57 9.63 36.34
CA ARG A 711 9.60 9.91 35.32
C ARG A 711 10.17 11.33 35.37
N ASN A 712 9.73 12.17 36.31
CA ASN A 712 10.21 13.53 36.53
C ASN A 712 10.35 14.37 35.23
N GLN A 713 9.31 14.39 34.39
CA GLN A 713 9.37 15.06 33.09
C GLN A 713 9.02 16.55 33.18
N GLU A 714 8.24 16.94 34.19
CA GLU A 714 7.83 18.31 34.45
C GLU A 714 8.30 18.80 35.82
N LYS A 715 8.43 20.13 35.94
CA LYS A 715 8.74 20.77 37.22
C LYS A 715 7.62 20.50 38.23
N GLY A 716 7.96 19.85 39.34
CA GLY A 716 7.03 19.54 40.43
C GLY A 716 6.55 18.08 40.45
N ASP A 717 6.96 17.26 39.48
CA ASP A 717 6.61 15.84 39.43
C ASP A 717 7.05 15.05 40.67
N SER A 718 8.17 15.42 41.31
CA SER A 718 8.57 14.79 42.59
C SER A 718 7.47 14.87 43.65
N HIS A 719 6.95 16.07 43.93
CA HIS A 719 5.88 16.24 44.93
C HIS A 719 4.56 15.60 44.49
N ARG A 720 4.23 15.69 43.19
CA ARG A 720 3.05 15.01 42.64
C ARG A 720 3.16 13.49 42.77
N PHE A 721 4.38 12.95 42.68
CA PHE A 721 4.66 11.53 42.81
C PHE A 721 4.49 11.04 44.26
N GLU A 722 4.90 11.84 45.23
CA GLU A 722 4.66 11.54 46.66
C GLU A 722 3.15 11.50 46.96
N GLN A 723 2.41 12.51 46.51
CA GLN A 723 0.96 12.60 46.70
C GLN A 723 0.22 11.43 46.05
N VAL A 724 0.51 11.11 44.79
CA VAL A 724 -0.18 10.02 44.09
C VAL A 724 0.13 8.64 44.69
N LEU A 725 1.29 8.45 45.31
CA LEU A 725 1.60 7.20 46.02
C LEU A 725 0.80 7.09 47.33
N SER A 726 0.62 8.20 48.04
CA SER A 726 -0.28 8.25 49.21
C SER A 726 -1.71 7.91 48.82
N ASP A 727 -2.22 8.51 47.74
CA ASP A 727 -3.55 8.20 47.21
C ASP A 727 -3.64 6.70 46.85
N ALA A 728 -2.65 6.18 46.13
CA ALA A 728 -2.63 4.79 45.69
C ALA A 728 -2.60 3.76 46.82
N PHE A 729 -1.92 4.03 47.93
CA PHE A 729 -1.92 3.13 49.09
C PHE A 729 -3.18 3.23 49.94
N ASN A 730 -3.89 4.36 49.90
CA ASN A 730 -5.23 4.48 50.51
C ASN A 730 -6.33 3.74 49.72
N GLU A 731 -6.03 3.23 48.52
CA GLU A 731 -6.93 2.34 47.78
C GLU A 731 -6.97 0.91 48.35
N PHE A 732 -6.01 0.55 49.21
CA PHE A 732 -6.06 -0.71 49.93
C PHE A 732 -7.03 -0.59 51.11
N ILE A 733 -7.98 -1.53 51.21
CA ILE A 733 -9.00 -1.53 52.26
C ILE A 733 -8.41 -1.69 53.67
N ASP A 734 -7.15 -2.13 53.76
CA ASP A 734 -6.44 -2.48 54.98
C ASP A 734 -5.15 -1.66 55.17
N VAL A 735 -5.03 -0.49 54.51
CA VAL A 735 -3.93 0.45 54.72
C VAL A 735 -4.45 1.88 54.93
N GLU A 736 -3.85 2.59 55.88
CA GLU A 736 -3.95 4.05 56.00
C GLU A 736 -2.60 4.66 55.59
N ALA A 737 -2.60 5.63 54.68
CA ALA A 737 -1.39 6.31 54.19
C ALA A 737 -1.50 7.84 54.30
N GLU A 738 -0.47 8.47 54.89
CA GLU A 738 -0.39 9.92 55.08
C GLU A 738 0.86 10.50 54.39
N TRP A 739 0.66 11.51 53.53
CA TRP A 739 1.75 12.23 52.85
C TRP A 739 2.40 13.28 53.78
N ILE A 740 3.73 13.28 53.85
CA ILE A 740 4.49 14.11 54.79
C ILE A 740 5.42 15.06 54.05
N ALA A 741 4.97 16.31 53.88
CA ALA A 741 5.73 17.35 53.21
C ALA A 741 6.81 18.00 54.12
N LYS A 742 7.81 17.24 54.58
CA LYS A 742 8.91 17.75 55.42
C LYS A 742 10.29 17.30 54.94
N SER A 743 11.24 18.23 54.92
CA SER A 743 12.64 17.92 54.59
C SER A 743 13.25 16.98 55.63
N GLY A 744 13.72 15.80 55.19
CA GLY A 744 14.39 14.83 56.05
C GLY A 744 13.54 13.64 56.52
N THR A 745 12.24 13.61 56.23
CA THR A 745 11.34 12.46 56.49
C THR A 745 11.26 11.53 55.28
N THR A 746 10.68 10.33 55.44
CA THR A 746 10.16 9.61 54.26
C THR A 746 8.92 10.34 53.74
N ASP A 747 8.57 10.08 52.48
CA ASP A 747 7.60 10.91 51.79
C ASP A 747 6.16 10.54 52.16
N VAL A 748 5.89 9.27 52.49
CA VAL A 748 4.58 8.78 52.95
C VAL A 748 4.77 7.82 54.11
N GLU A 749 3.99 7.99 55.18
CA GLU A 749 3.88 7.03 56.28
C GLU A 749 2.62 6.18 56.09
N CYS A 750 2.72 4.87 56.36
CA CYS A 750 1.62 3.94 56.20
C CYS A 750 1.43 3.06 57.44
N ILE A 751 0.18 2.67 57.68
CA ILE A 751 -0.20 1.69 58.71
C ILE A 751 -0.93 0.55 58.01
N TYR A 752 -0.39 -0.67 58.13
CA TYR A 752 -1.09 -1.88 57.74
C TYR A 752 -2.06 -2.30 58.85
N LEU A 753 -3.36 -2.07 58.63
CA LEU A 753 -4.40 -2.19 59.65
C LEU A 753 -4.58 -3.62 60.17
N THR A 754 -4.42 -4.63 59.32
CA THR A 754 -4.61 -6.04 59.69
C THR A 754 -3.68 -6.47 60.83
N ASN A 755 -2.45 -5.96 60.87
CA ASN A 755 -1.45 -6.30 61.88
C ASN A 755 -1.02 -5.12 62.77
N ASN A 756 -1.64 -3.94 62.59
CA ASN A 756 -1.25 -2.68 63.24
C ASN A 756 0.25 -2.37 63.11
N GLU A 757 0.80 -2.59 61.91
CA GLU A 757 2.24 -2.47 61.62
C GLU A 757 2.53 -1.23 60.78
N LYS A 758 3.46 -0.37 61.23
CA LYS A 758 3.86 0.83 60.50
C LYS A 758 4.93 0.52 59.44
N PHE A 759 4.85 1.16 58.27
CA PHE A 759 5.88 1.11 57.24
C PHE A 759 5.94 2.44 56.46
N ASP A 760 7.07 2.69 55.82
CA ASP A 760 7.30 3.94 55.08
C ASP A 760 7.30 3.70 53.56
N LEU A 761 6.88 4.70 52.78
CA LEU A 761 7.17 4.80 51.35
C LEU A 761 8.13 5.95 51.07
N GLU A 762 9.09 5.69 50.20
CA GLU A 762 10.01 6.70 49.68
C GLU A 762 9.82 6.81 48.16
N ALA A 763 9.39 7.98 47.70
CA ALA A 763 9.13 8.29 46.31
C ALA A 763 10.41 8.79 45.63
N LYS A 764 10.92 8.03 44.66
CA LYS A 764 12.08 8.43 43.84
C LYS A 764 11.68 8.68 42.40
N SER A 765 11.21 9.90 42.15
CA SER A 765 10.94 10.42 40.81
C SER A 765 12.25 10.80 40.11
N THR A 766 12.53 10.19 38.95
CA THR A 766 13.80 10.38 38.22
C THR A 766 13.62 10.29 36.71
N GLU A 767 14.26 11.18 35.94
CA GLU A 767 14.29 11.11 34.46
C GLU A 767 15.08 9.91 33.94
N THR A 768 16.11 9.52 34.69
CA THR A 768 16.98 8.37 34.38
C THR A 768 16.78 7.28 35.43
N LYS A 769 17.53 6.17 35.34
CA LYS A 769 17.46 5.10 36.35
C LYS A 769 18.02 5.60 37.70
N LEU A 770 17.35 5.28 38.80
CA LEU A 770 17.83 5.55 40.16
C LEU A 770 19.20 4.90 40.37
N GLN A 771 20.19 5.72 40.73
CA GLN A 771 21.59 5.31 40.82
C GLN A 771 21.94 4.70 42.19
N ASN A 772 21.46 5.33 43.26
CA ASN A 772 21.83 5.03 44.64
C ASN A 772 20.66 5.30 45.61
N VAL A 773 20.68 4.63 46.76
CA VAL A 773 19.70 4.81 47.86
C VAL A 773 20.44 5.21 49.13
N VAL A 774 20.05 6.35 49.73
CA VAL A 774 20.68 6.84 50.97
C VAL A 774 20.09 6.12 52.19
N THR A 775 20.57 4.90 52.44
CA THR A 775 20.01 4.00 53.47
C THR A 775 20.14 4.48 54.92
N PRO A 776 21.20 5.19 55.37
CA PRO A 776 21.29 5.65 56.75
C PRO A 776 20.19 6.66 57.12
N ARG A 777 19.77 7.49 56.15
CA ARG A 777 18.67 8.45 56.34
C ARG A 777 17.35 7.73 56.58
N LEU A 778 17.05 6.75 55.72
CA LEU A 778 15.82 5.95 55.82
C LEU A 778 15.78 5.13 57.12
N GLN A 779 16.91 4.59 57.55
CA GLN A 779 17.01 3.88 58.82
C GLN A 779 16.70 4.79 60.02
N ARG A 780 17.33 5.97 60.07
CA ARG A 780 17.08 6.94 61.14
C ARG A 780 15.60 7.35 61.19
N HIS A 781 14.96 7.50 60.04
CA HIS A 781 13.54 7.82 59.97
C HIS A 781 12.67 6.71 60.56
N ARG A 782 12.88 5.46 60.13
CA ARG A 782 12.15 4.30 60.67
C ARG A 782 12.27 4.18 62.18
N GLU A 783 13.46 4.41 62.73
CA GLU A 783 13.71 4.37 64.18
C GLU A 783 12.95 5.46 64.94
N LEU A 784 12.76 6.64 64.35
CA LEU A 784 12.01 7.75 64.97
C LEU A 784 10.51 7.47 65.05
N ILE A 785 9.96 6.75 64.07
CA ILE A 785 8.50 6.63 63.88
C ILE A 785 7.99 5.23 64.24
N GLY A 786 8.91 4.27 64.39
CA GLY A 786 8.59 2.88 64.70
C GLY A 786 8.19 2.07 63.47
N SER A 787 8.61 2.48 62.27
CA SER A 787 8.29 1.79 61.01
C SER A 787 9.16 0.53 60.82
N SER A 788 8.53 -0.58 60.45
CA SER A 788 9.19 -1.88 60.28
C SER A 788 10.14 -1.92 59.08
N TYR A 789 9.74 -1.31 57.95
CA TYR A 789 10.47 -1.31 56.68
C TYR A 789 10.12 -0.07 55.84
N THR A 790 10.90 0.16 54.78
CA THR A 790 10.64 1.24 53.81
C THR A 790 10.59 0.67 52.39
N ILE A 791 9.54 0.97 51.62
CA ILE A 791 9.46 0.64 50.19
C ILE A 791 9.86 1.87 49.38
N VAL A 792 10.97 1.77 48.65
CA VAL A 792 11.43 2.80 47.73
C VAL A 792 10.79 2.56 46.37
N VAL A 793 9.88 3.46 45.96
CA VAL A 793 9.16 3.38 44.69
C VAL A 793 9.82 4.29 43.66
N THR A 794 10.18 3.75 42.48
CA THR A 794 10.95 4.48 41.45
C THR A 794 10.61 3.98 40.04
N PRO A 795 10.77 4.75 38.94
CA PRO A 795 10.48 4.24 37.59
C PRO A 795 11.36 3.04 37.21
N TYR A 796 12.67 3.16 37.42
CA TYR A 796 13.69 2.13 37.14
C TYR A 796 14.91 2.38 38.03
N PHE A 797 15.72 1.35 38.31
CA PHE A 797 16.96 1.47 39.09
C PHE A 797 18.11 0.67 38.47
N VAL A 798 19.36 1.00 38.83
CA VAL A 798 20.56 0.25 38.46
C VAL A 798 21.01 -0.70 39.58
N LYS A 799 22.00 -1.56 39.31
CA LYS A 799 22.53 -2.51 40.29
C LYS A 799 23.09 -1.83 41.55
N GLY A 800 23.65 -0.62 41.43
CA GLY A 800 24.15 0.16 42.57
C GLY A 800 23.09 0.38 43.65
N ALA A 801 21.92 0.89 43.28
CA ALA A 801 20.79 1.07 44.19
C ALA A 801 20.33 -0.24 44.88
N LEU A 802 20.46 -1.39 44.20
CA LEU A 802 20.15 -2.70 44.78
C LEU A 802 21.20 -3.14 45.81
N GLU A 803 22.49 -2.89 45.55
CA GLU A 803 23.56 -3.19 46.52
C GLU A 803 23.46 -2.28 47.76
N ASP A 804 23.05 -1.00 47.60
CA ASP A 804 22.90 -0.07 48.72
C ASP A 804 21.86 -0.54 49.76
N ILE A 805 20.77 -1.18 49.31
CA ILE A 805 19.71 -1.67 50.20
C ILE A 805 19.97 -3.06 50.78
N LYS A 806 21.00 -3.76 50.29
CA LYS A 806 21.28 -5.15 50.69
C LYS A 806 21.58 -5.24 52.18
N GLY A 807 20.90 -6.16 52.87
CA GLY A 807 21.05 -6.34 54.32
C GLY A 807 20.38 -5.25 55.18
N THR A 808 19.63 -4.33 54.56
CA THR A 808 18.82 -3.32 55.25
C THR A 808 17.34 -3.70 55.21
N ARG A 809 16.49 -2.94 55.93
CA ARG A 809 15.02 -3.07 55.86
C ARG A 809 14.38 -2.17 54.79
N ASN A 810 15.11 -1.88 53.72
CA ASN A 810 14.62 -1.13 52.57
C ASN A 810 14.32 -2.12 51.43
N LEU A 811 13.25 -1.90 50.69
CA LEU A 811 12.88 -2.68 49.51
C LEU A 811 12.77 -1.76 48.29
N LEU A 812 13.06 -2.27 47.10
CA LEU A 812 12.82 -1.56 45.84
C LEU A 812 11.57 -2.07 45.15
N LEU A 813 10.73 -1.14 44.68
CA LEU A 813 9.53 -1.43 43.89
C LEU A 813 9.46 -0.49 42.69
N THR A 814 9.30 -1.04 41.49
CA THR A 814 9.12 -0.19 40.31
C THR A 814 7.70 0.34 40.22
N ALA A 815 7.56 1.62 39.85
CA ALA A 815 6.27 2.29 39.64
C ALA A 815 5.38 1.48 38.68
N ASN A 816 5.95 0.93 37.60
CA ASN A 816 5.21 0.10 36.66
C ASN A 816 4.64 -1.20 37.29
N SER A 817 5.38 -1.84 38.21
CA SER A 817 4.93 -3.06 38.86
C SER A 817 3.81 -2.78 39.88
N LEU A 818 3.92 -1.68 40.63
CA LEU A 818 2.87 -1.21 41.52
C LEU A 818 1.60 -0.85 40.74
N SER A 819 1.72 -0.06 39.67
CA SER A 819 0.60 0.29 38.79
C SER A 819 -0.08 -0.93 38.20
N ASN A 820 0.69 -1.94 37.77
CA ASN A 820 0.14 -3.18 37.24
C ASN A 820 -0.65 -3.93 38.32
N PHE A 821 -0.09 -4.08 39.52
CA PHE A 821 -0.79 -4.73 40.64
C PHE A 821 -2.11 -4.03 40.99
N LEU A 822 -2.09 -2.71 41.17
CA LEU A 822 -3.29 -1.93 41.49
C LEU A 822 -4.36 -2.07 40.41
N TYR A 823 -3.97 -1.89 39.15
CA TYR A 823 -4.89 -1.99 38.02
C TYR A 823 -5.56 -3.37 37.94
N GLN A 824 -4.77 -4.44 38.04
CA GLN A 824 -5.32 -5.80 37.96
C GLN A 824 -6.19 -6.14 39.16
N SER A 825 -5.76 -5.75 40.36
CA SER A 825 -6.57 -5.95 41.56
C SER A 825 -7.92 -5.24 41.47
N VAL A 826 -8.00 -4.03 40.91
CA VAL A 826 -9.29 -3.34 40.70
C VAL A 826 -10.16 -4.05 39.67
N ILE A 827 -9.58 -4.48 38.55
CA ILE A 827 -10.34 -5.20 37.51
C ILE A 827 -10.95 -6.49 38.08
N HIS A 828 -10.20 -7.21 38.90
CA HIS A 828 -10.59 -8.54 39.37
C HIS A 828 -11.39 -8.50 40.69
N CYS A 829 -11.10 -7.54 41.57
CA CYS A 829 -11.66 -7.49 42.94
C CYS A 829 -12.55 -6.26 43.20
N GLY A 830 -12.69 -5.34 42.23
CA GLY A 830 -13.45 -4.10 42.42
C GLY A 830 -12.80 -3.18 43.45
N THR A 831 -13.59 -2.66 44.41
CA THR A 831 -13.10 -1.80 45.51
C THR A 831 -12.42 -2.57 46.64
N ASN A 832 -12.44 -3.91 46.62
CA ASN A 832 -12.06 -4.73 47.77
C ASN A 832 -10.61 -5.24 47.66
N ILE A 833 -9.65 -4.33 47.55
CA ILE A 833 -8.24 -4.66 47.31
C ILE A 833 -7.47 -4.64 48.61
N SER A 834 -6.75 -5.70 48.90
CA SER A 834 -5.91 -5.83 50.10
C SER A 834 -4.43 -5.63 49.78
N TYR A 835 -3.71 -5.06 50.75
CA TYR A 835 -2.24 -4.95 50.77
C TYR A 835 -1.53 -6.26 51.14
N GLU A 836 -2.26 -7.26 51.64
CA GLU A 836 -1.74 -8.57 52.05
C GLU A 836 -0.79 -9.22 51.03
N PRO A 837 -1.03 -9.20 49.71
CA PRO A 837 -0.11 -9.77 48.73
C PRO A 837 1.27 -9.09 48.73
N ILE A 838 1.31 -7.76 48.79
CA ILE A 838 2.56 -6.99 48.84
C ILE A 838 3.26 -7.28 50.18
N TYR A 839 2.50 -7.29 51.27
CA TYR A 839 3.02 -7.58 52.61
C TYR A 839 3.68 -8.96 52.71
N ASN A 840 3.05 -10.00 52.17
CA ASN A 840 3.61 -11.36 52.16
C ASN A 840 4.93 -11.42 51.39
N ILE A 841 5.05 -10.70 50.26
CA ILE A 841 6.30 -10.60 49.50
C ILE A 841 7.37 -9.85 50.29
N VAL A 842 7.00 -8.76 50.97
CA VAL A 842 7.92 -7.92 51.75
C VAL A 842 8.58 -8.72 52.88
N LYS A 843 7.81 -9.55 53.61
CA LYS A 843 8.33 -10.35 54.73
C LYS A 843 9.53 -11.20 54.37
N ASP A 844 9.53 -11.78 53.18
CA ASP A 844 10.57 -12.71 52.73
C ASP A 844 11.68 -12.02 51.92
N SER A 845 11.57 -10.71 51.67
CA SER A 845 12.39 -9.99 50.67
C SER A 845 13.12 -8.76 51.20
N MET A 846 13.34 -8.64 52.51
CA MET A 846 14.05 -7.49 53.10
C MET A 846 15.42 -7.25 52.44
N GLY A 847 15.67 -6.01 52.03
CA GLY A 847 16.92 -5.63 51.35
C GLY A 847 16.99 -6.07 49.88
N GLN A 848 15.85 -6.36 49.24
CA GLN A 848 15.79 -6.84 47.85
C GLN A 848 14.81 -6.01 46.99
N ASP A 849 14.82 -6.28 45.68
CA ASP A 849 13.80 -5.82 44.72
C ASP A 849 12.60 -6.76 44.74
N ILE A 850 11.42 -6.23 45.06
CA ILE A 850 10.16 -6.99 45.10
C ILE A 850 9.34 -6.87 43.80
N SER A 851 9.78 -6.05 42.84
CA SER A 851 9.06 -5.82 41.58
C SER A 851 8.78 -7.12 40.83
N ARG A 852 9.76 -8.03 40.82
CA ARG A 852 9.62 -9.31 40.13
C ARG A 852 8.61 -10.21 40.82
N SER A 853 8.76 -10.42 42.12
CA SER A 853 7.86 -11.26 42.92
C SER A 853 6.42 -10.74 42.88
N LEU A 854 6.23 -9.41 42.89
CA LEU A 854 4.90 -8.80 42.77
C LEU A 854 4.28 -9.07 41.39
N ASN A 855 5.05 -8.91 40.31
CA ASN A 855 4.55 -9.25 38.97
C ASN A 855 4.29 -10.75 38.81
N GLU A 856 5.11 -11.62 39.41
CA GLU A 856 4.88 -13.07 39.40
C GLU A 856 3.60 -13.43 40.16
N TRP A 857 3.31 -12.73 41.27
CA TRP A 857 2.05 -12.89 42.00
C TRP A 857 0.85 -12.42 41.17
N VAL A 858 0.92 -11.26 40.51
CA VAL A 858 -0.11 -10.78 39.56
C VAL A 858 -0.29 -11.78 38.42
N GLU A 859 0.80 -12.37 37.92
CA GLU A 859 0.75 -13.37 36.86
C GLU A 859 0.04 -14.64 37.32
N MET A 860 0.31 -15.10 38.54
CA MET A 860 -0.29 -16.30 39.10
C MET A 860 -1.79 -16.13 39.45
N ASN A 861 -2.19 -14.94 39.90
CA ASN A 861 -3.56 -14.72 40.43
C ASN A 861 -4.50 -14.07 39.42
N TYR A 862 -3.99 -13.16 38.58
CA TYR A 862 -4.79 -12.43 37.58
C TYR A 862 -4.43 -12.81 36.14
N GLY A 863 -3.39 -13.61 35.95
CA GLY A 863 -2.98 -14.05 34.61
C GLY A 863 -2.23 -12.99 33.83
N ILE A 864 -1.51 -12.05 34.46
CA ILE A 864 -0.73 -10.99 33.79
C ILE A 864 0.67 -10.82 34.41
N GLY A 865 1.74 -11.09 33.65
CA GLY A 865 3.12 -11.00 34.13
C GLY A 865 4.10 -10.43 33.10
N ARG A 866 5.23 -9.87 33.58
CA ARG A 866 6.34 -9.44 32.71
C ARG A 866 6.90 -10.65 31.97
N VAL A 867 6.94 -10.58 30.64
CA VAL A 867 7.57 -11.61 29.81
C VAL A 867 9.06 -11.73 30.19
N ALA A 868 9.45 -12.83 30.82
CA ALA A 868 10.85 -13.11 31.11
C ALA A 868 11.66 -13.25 29.81
N GLY A 869 12.54 -12.28 29.53
CA GLY A 869 13.68 -12.46 28.62
C GLY A 869 13.39 -12.36 27.12
N ALA A 870 12.89 -11.21 26.66
CA ALA A 870 13.10 -10.77 25.27
C ALA A 870 14.50 -10.13 25.12
N ARG A 871 15.57 -10.94 25.22
CA ARG A 871 16.87 -10.52 24.67
C ARG A 871 16.77 -10.59 23.15
N GLY A 872 16.81 -9.43 22.51
CA GLY A 872 17.30 -9.23 21.15
C GLY A 872 16.51 -9.92 20.04
N GLN A 873 15.44 -9.30 19.58
CA GLN A 873 15.11 -9.34 18.16
C GLN A 873 14.92 -7.89 17.72
N LYS A 874 15.87 -7.41 16.91
CA LYS A 874 15.71 -6.16 16.16
C LYS A 874 14.52 -6.35 15.19
N PRO A 875 13.72 -5.28 14.96
CA PRO A 875 12.66 -5.30 13.94
C PRO A 875 13.18 -5.58 12.53
#